data_AF-Q9YBI7-F1
#
_entry.id   AF-Q9YBI7-F1
#
_cell.length_a   1.000
_cell.length_b   1.000
_cell.length_c   1.000
_cell.angle_alpha   90.00
_cell.angle_beta   90.00
_cell.angle_gamma   90.00
#
_symmetry.space_group_name_H-M   'P 1'
#
loop_
_entity.id
_entity.type
_entity.pdbx_description
1 polymer ?
#
loop_
_entity_poly.entity_id
_entity_poly.type
_entity_poly.pdbx_seq_one_letter_code
_entity_poly.pdbx_strand_id
1 'polypeptide(L)'
;MARKSMNSLDVHIAAIQLDNMLRGARLDNIYWPPEKKGVLMKFKGPTGTVNVIAEPSVRIHATSRTAALREVVPTGFVAILRKRVRGSRLEGVRQLGFDRIVELSFSTGHRLYVEIMPRGSLVLVNSEGVIEATTVVAEFRDRVLKPKTQYRPPPLQEENPFLKESGELSELASRGADAVRGLVRGAKVPGEAAEEALDRCGVDYSTRPSELGPGEWGCIARALNEIYKESLQGRGYLCRGERGLEADPFRRTRLHCDEHSTFHSALDELFTPGGVEVEHPEVARLRKSMEEAMKLAEEYRRRAEELRKAAEAVASAYQEVDEALRSAARGEKEAPVVEVRGKTVLLDLGGLRVAAQRGEDAGKLILRLYREAGELEAKAERAEKAFAEARSRLEEAVRRARLRSLRRIIEGRKRFWFEKYHWTITRNGFLAIGGRDAGQNESVVKRYLGDDDIFLHADIHGAPATVLLTRRLQPGDDDIYDAAVLAAAYSRAWKAGAGGVSVYWVYGSQVSKSPPAGEYLARGAFMVYGKRNYIHHVPLKLALGIVMHKDVPYIVAGSEEAVSRYSVAYATVLPGDMSPGEAAEKLRSTLSRLTAKAAGEEEALKVEAIPPEEIEKKLPGRLRIAGARVGAGDARLFENALKNYTTAEA
;
A
#
# COMPACT_ATOMS: atom_id res chain seq x y z
N MET A 1 4.48 6.51 -13.32
CA MET A 1 3.96 5.40 -12.49
C MET A 1 5.12 4.58 -11.94
N ALA A 2 5.08 4.21 -10.66
CA ALA A 2 6.06 3.33 -10.01
C ALA A 2 6.27 2.03 -10.79
N ARG A 3 7.45 1.41 -10.67
CA ARG A 3 7.78 0.14 -11.35
C ARG A 3 6.72 -0.92 -11.00
N LYS A 4 6.09 -1.48 -12.03
CA LYS A 4 4.96 -2.43 -11.89
C LYS A 4 5.37 -3.90 -11.92
N SER A 5 6.59 -4.21 -12.32
CA SER A 5 7.08 -5.58 -12.53
C SER A 5 8.59 -5.60 -12.46
N MET A 6 9.16 -6.70 -11.96
CA MET A 6 10.61 -6.93 -11.93
C MET A 6 11.18 -7.05 -13.34
N ASN A 7 12.36 -6.47 -13.57
CA ASN A 7 13.14 -6.63 -14.80
C ASN A 7 13.99 -7.93 -14.75
N SER A 8 14.77 -8.22 -15.80
CA SER A 8 15.59 -9.45 -15.86
C SER A 8 16.72 -9.48 -14.82
N LEU A 9 17.36 -8.35 -14.52
CA LEU A 9 18.38 -8.26 -13.46
C LEU A 9 17.75 -8.46 -12.08
N ASP A 10 16.61 -7.83 -11.80
CA ASP A 10 15.88 -8.02 -10.55
C ASP A 10 15.57 -9.50 -10.30
N VAL A 11 15.07 -10.19 -11.34
CA VAL A 11 14.75 -11.62 -11.30
C VAL A 11 16.01 -12.45 -11.07
N HIS A 12 17.11 -12.12 -11.74
CA HIS A 12 18.39 -12.79 -11.58
C HIS A 12 18.88 -12.74 -10.13
N ILE A 13 18.95 -11.53 -9.55
CA ILE A 13 19.42 -11.31 -8.19
C ILE A 13 18.48 -11.96 -7.17
N ALA A 14 17.17 -11.80 -7.33
CA ALA A 14 16.20 -12.41 -6.44
C ALA A 14 16.27 -13.95 -6.50
N ALA A 15 16.46 -14.56 -7.67
CA ALA A 15 16.60 -16.00 -7.80
C ALA A 15 17.84 -16.54 -7.09
N ILE A 16 19.00 -15.87 -7.24
CA ILE A 16 20.24 -16.24 -6.53
C ILE A 16 20.05 -16.14 -5.02
N GLN A 17 19.47 -15.05 -4.53
CA GLN A 17 19.22 -14.86 -3.10
C GLN A 17 18.25 -15.90 -2.55
N LEU A 18 17.14 -16.17 -3.26
CA LEU A 18 16.17 -17.18 -2.86
C LEU A 18 16.79 -18.57 -2.84
N ASP A 19 17.64 -18.94 -3.80
CA ASP A 19 18.35 -20.21 -3.80
C ASP A 19 19.23 -20.36 -2.55
N ASN A 20 20.05 -19.34 -2.27
CA ASN A 20 20.91 -19.30 -1.08
C ASN A 20 20.12 -19.43 0.23
N MET A 21 18.93 -18.82 0.30
CA MET A 21 18.08 -18.85 1.50
C MET A 21 17.28 -20.15 1.66
N LEU A 22 16.91 -20.81 0.55
CA LEU A 22 15.84 -21.82 0.54
C LEU A 22 16.28 -23.21 0.08
N ARG A 23 17.48 -23.37 -0.48
CA ARG A 23 17.96 -24.70 -0.90
C ARG A 23 17.93 -25.68 0.28
N GLY A 24 17.25 -26.80 0.08
CA GLY A 24 16.99 -27.82 1.11
C GLY A 24 15.85 -27.52 2.08
N ALA A 25 15.27 -26.31 2.05
CA ALA A 25 14.15 -25.93 2.92
C ALA A 25 12.87 -26.70 2.58
N ARG A 26 12.06 -26.99 3.61
CA ARG A 26 10.80 -27.71 3.47
C ARG A 26 9.66 -26.72 3.19
N LEU A 27 8.86 -26.97 2.15
CA LEU A 27 7.65 -26.19 1.88
C LEU A 27 6.55 -26.55 2.88
N ASP A 28 6.36 -25.71 3.90
CA ASP A 28 5.41 -25.91 5.01
C ASP A 28 3.96 -25.74 4.53
N ASN A 29 3.70 -24.65 3.82
CA ASN A 29 2.38 -24.34 3.31
C ASN A 29 2.43 -23.40 2.10
N ILE A 30 1.33 -23.36 1.34
CA ILE A 30 1.15 -22.44 0.20
C ILE A 30 -0.17 -21.70 0.41
N TYR A 31 -0.16 -20.37 0.42
CA TYR A 31 -1.35 -19.54 0.58
C TYR A 31 -1.73 -18.88 -0.75
N TRP A 32 -3.02 -18.61 -0.93
CA TRP A 32 -3.55 -17.90 -2.09
C TRP A 32 -4.10 -16.53 -1.67
N PRO A 33 -3.32 -15.45 -1.79
CA PRO A 33 -3.84 -14.09 -1.67
C PRO A 33 -4.68 -13.70 -2.90
N PRO A 34 -6.03 -13.64 -2.81
CA PRO A 34 -6.88 -13.38 -3.98
C PRO A 34 -6.61 -12.00 -4.60
N GLU A 35 -6.27 -11.03 -3.77
CA GLU A 35 -5.93 -9.64 -4.13
C GLU A 35 -4.68 -9.53 -5.02
N LYS A 36 -3.77 -10.51 -4.95
CA LYS A 36 -2.44 -10.46 -5.57
C LYS A 36 -2.29 -11.34 -6.81
N LYS A 37 -3.30 -12.17 -7.12
CA LYS A 37 -3.29 -13.12 -8.26
C LYS A 37 -2.05 -14.01 -8.31
N GLY A 38 -1.47 -14.35 -7.15
CA GLY A 38 -0.24 -15.12 -7.01
C GLY A 38 -0.28 -16.02 -5.77
N VAL A 39 0.82 -16.70 -5.47
CA VAL A 39 0.95 -17.59 -4.31
C VAL A 39 1.93 -17.02 -3.28
N LEU A 40 1.65 -17.24 -1.99
CA LEU A 40 2.68 -17.13 -0.94
C LEU A 40 3.11 -18.53 -0.53
N MET A 41 4.40 -18.85 -0.67
CA MET A 41 4.99 -20.11 -0.24
C MET A 41 5.75 -19.90 1.07
N LYS A 42 5.40 -20.66 2.09
CA LYS A 42 6.08 -20.63 3.39
C LYS A 42 7.07 -21.79 3.46
N PHE A 43 8.35 -21.48 3.53
CA PHE A 43 9.42 -22.44 3.68
C PHE A 43 9.96 -22.46 5.11
N LYS A 44 10.26 -23.66 5.61
CA LYS A 44 10.97 -23.89 6.87
C LYS A 44 12.37 -24.38 6.53
N GLY A 45 13.36 -23.52 6.71
CA GLY A 45 14.77 -23.81 6.52
C GLY A 45 15.54 -23.90 7.84
N PRO A 46 16.85 -24.19 7.79
CA PRO A 46 17.71 -24.28 8.97
C PRO A 46 17.84 -22.96 9.73
N THR A 47 17.80 -21.83 9.03
CA THR A 47 17.94 -20.47 9.57
C THR A 47 16.61 -19.83 9.99
N GLY A 48 15.50 -20.56 9.85
CA GLY A 48 14.17 -20.11 10.24
C GLY A 48 13.11 -20.26 9.16
N THR A 49 12.03 -19.51 9.31
CA THR A 49 10.93 -19.50 8.34
C THR A 49 11.10 -18.35 7.36
N VAL A 50 11.06 -18.66 6.07
CA VAL A 50 11.11 -17.68 4.97
C VAL A 50 9.82 -17.77 4.18
N ASN A 51 9.18 -16.64 3.92
CA ASN A 51 8.00 -16.58 3.08
C ASN A 51 8.40 -15.99 1.72
N VAL A 52 7.94 -16.61 0.64
CA VAL A 52 8.19 -16.18 -0.74
C VAL A 52 6.87 -15.84 -1.38
N ILE A 53 6.75 -14.63 -1.92
CA ILE A 53 5.60 -14.26 -2.74
C ILE A 53 5.97 -14.43 -4.21
N ALA A 54 5.12 -15.11 -4.97
CA ALA A 54 5.27 -15.29 -6.41
C ALA A 54 3.99 -14.81 -7.10
N GLU A 55 4.09 -13.66 -7.76
CA GLU A 55 3.01 -13.02 -8.49
C GLU A 55 3.35 -13.04 -9.98
N PRO A 56 2.64 -13.83 -10.79
CA PRO A 56 2.91 -13.90 -12.22
C PRO A 56 2.75 -12.51 -12.86
N SER A 57 3.54 -12.24 -13.90
CA SER A 57 3.68 -10.91 -14.52
C SER A 57 4.29 -9.79 -13.64
N VAL A 58 4.47 -9.98 -12.34
CA VAL A 58 4.85 -8.91 -11.40
C VAL A 58 6.18 -9.18 -10.70
N ARG A 59 6.28 -10.21 -9.86
CA ARG A 59 7.42 -10.37 -8.95
C ARG A 59 7.60 -11.78 -8.40
N ILE A 60 8.82 -12.06 -7.96
CA ILE A 60 9.13 -13.14 -7.02
C ILE A 60 10.23 -12.70 -6.06
N HIS A 61 9.96 -12.73 -4.75
CA HIS A 61 10.96 -12.34 -3.74
C HIS A 61 10.56 -12.84 -2.34
N ALA A 62 11.53 -12.85 -1.42
CA ALA A 62 11.26 -13.13 -0.01
C ALA A 62 10.51 -11.95 0.61
N THR A 63 9.51 -12.23 1.45
CA THR A 63 8.65 -11.19 2.03
C THR A 63 8.43 -11.38 3.52
N SER A 64 8.48 -10.26 4.24
CA SER A 64 8.08 -10.15 5.65
C SER A 64 6.60 -9.78 5.80
N ARG A 65 5.94 -9.36 4.71
CA ARG A 65 4.59 -8.78 4.69
C ARG A 65 3.51 -9.86 4.58
N THR A 66 3.42 -10.73 5.57
CA THR A 66 2.48 -11.89 5.56
C THR A 66 1.15 -11.63 6.25
N ALA A 67 0.97 -10.48 6.90
CA ALA A 67 -0.14 -10.25 7.82
C ALA A 67 -1.52 -10.03 7.15
N ALA A 68 -1.55 -9.77 5.83
CA ALA A 68 -2.78 -9.58 5.05
C ALA A 68 -3.38 -10.89 4.49
N LEU A 69 -2.81 -12.05 4.79
CA LEU A 69 -3.16 -13.31 4.14
C LEU A 69 -4.34 -13.98 4.85
N ARG A 70 -5.55 -13.71 4.36
CA ARG A 70 -6.74 -14.51 4.70
C ARG A 70 -6.60 -15.87 4.02
N GLU A 71 -6.58 -16.95 4.80
CA GLU A 71 -6.65 -18.30 4.24
C GLU A 71 -8.05 -18.53 3.67
N VAL A 72 -8.14 -18.59 2.34
CA VAL A 72 -9.34 -19.05 1.63
C VAL A 72 -9.16 -20.54 1.35
N VAL A 73 -10.26 -21.30 1.38
CA VAL A 73 -10.26 -22.72 0.98
C VAL A 73 -9.63 -22.84 -0.42
N PRO A 74 -8.55 -23.62 -0.60
CA PRO A 74 -7.86 -23.68 -1.88
C PRO A 74 -8.75 -24.31 -2.96
N THR A 75 -8.93 -23.61 -4.08
CA THR A 75 -9.58 -24.15 -5.29
C THR A 75 -8.63 -24.03 -6.48
N GLY A 76 -8.83 -24.87 -7.51
CA GLY A 76 -8.07 -24.83 -8.77
C GLY A 76 -6.56 -25.07 -8.60
N PHE A 77 -5.74 -24.19 -9.18
CA PHE A 77 -4.28 -24.31 -9.24
C PHE A 77 -3.63 -24.56 -7.87
N VAL A 78 -4.03 -23.82 -6.83
CA VAL A 78 -3.39 -23.90 -5.50
C VAL A 78 -3.70 -25.21 -4.80
N ALA A 79 -4.88 -25.79 -5.04
CA ALA A 79 -5.22 -27.10 -4.51
C ALA A 79 -4.30 -28.19 -5.09
N ILE A 80 -4.07 -28.14 -6.41
CA ILE A 80 -3.15 -29.06 -7.10
C ILE A 80 -1.72 -28.83 -6.60
N LEU A 81 -1.25 -27.58 -6.57
CA LEU A 81 0.09 -27.25 -6.09
C LEU A 81 0.32 -27.76 -4.66
N ARG A 82 -0.62 -27.53 -3.74
CA ARG A 82 -0.56 -28.10 -2.37
C ARG A 82 -0.51 -29.63 -2.39
N LYS A 83 -1.34 -30.28 -3.20
CA LYS A 83 -1.39 -31.75 -3.29
C LYS A 83 -0.07 -32.35 -3.79
N ARG A 84 0.68 -31.63 -4.62
CA ARG A 84 1.90 -32.13 -5.27
C ARG A 84 3.19 -31.83 -4.53
N VAL A 85 3.35 -30.61 -4.00
CA VAL A 85 4.64 -30.15 -3.47
C VAL A 85 4.64 -29.77 -1.99
N ARG A 86 3.48 -29.69 -1.33
CA ARG A 86 3.46 -29.39 0.11
C ARG A 86 4.19 -30.47 0.91
N GLY A 87 5.08 -30.05 1.80
CA GLY A 87 5.91 -30.93 2.62
C GLY A 87 7.18 -31.43 1.94
N SER A 88 7.34 -31.19 0.63
CA SER A 88 8.57 -31.50 -0.10
C SER A 88 9.70 -30.52 0.24
N ARG A 89 10.95 -30.94 -0.02
CA ARG A 89 12.13 -30.06 0.02
C ARG A 89 12.31 -29.35 -1.32
N LEU A 90 12.71 -28.09 -1.27
CA LEU A 90 13.16 -27.32 -2.42
C LEU A 90 14.61 -27.71 -2.76
N GLU A 91 14.85 -28.14 -3.98
CA GLU A 91 16.18 -28.55 -4.48
C GLU A 91 16.97 -27.36 -5.02
N GLY A 92 16.29 -26.37 -5.59
CA GLY A 92 16.91 -25.13 -6.01
C GLY A 92 15.94 -24.13 -6.62
N VAL A 93 16.42 -22.89 -6.75
CA VAL A 93 15.78 -21.78 -7.45
C VAL A 93 16.76 -21.29 -8.52
N ARG A 94 16.29 -21.16 -9.76
CA ARG A 94 17.12 -20.62 -10.84
C ARG A 94 16.30 -19.83 -11.84
N GLN A 95 16.93 -18.83 -12.45
CA GLN A 95 16.41 -18.16 -13.63
C GLN A 95 16.61 -19.05 -14.86
N LEU A 96 15.67 -19.03 -15.81
CA LEU A 96 15.87 -19.63 -17.13
C LEU A 96 16.46 -18.58 -18.08
N GLY A 97 17.67 -18.86 -18.59
CA GLY A 97 18.47 -17.86 -19.32
C GLY A 97 18.69 -16.60 -18.46
N PHE A 98 18.72 -15.45 -19.13
CA PHE A 98 18.63 -14.12 -18.53
C PHE A 98 17.24 -13.50 -18.73
N ASP A 99 16.22 -14.34 -18.86
CA ASP A 99 14.82 -13.94 -19.03
C ASP A 99 14.05 -13.88 -17.71
N ARG A 100 12.87 -13.27 -17.73
CA ARG A 100 12.04 -13.10 -16.53
C ARG A 100 11.21 -14.33 -16.20
N ILE A 101 11.87 -15.49 -16.10
CA ILE A 101 11.25 -16.78 -15.75
C ILE A 101 12.08 -17.44 -14.67
N VAL A 102 11.45 -17.78 -13.55
CA VAL A 102 12.10 -18.49 -12.44
C VAL A 102 11.55 -19.89 -12.32
N GLU A 103 12.45 -20.87 -12.19
CA GLU A 103 12.15 -22.26 -11.88
C GLU A 103 12.45 -22.55 -10.41
N LEU A 104 11.47 -23.13 -9.71
CA LEU A 104 11.63 -23.75 -8.41
C LEU A 104 11.54 -25.26 -8.57
N SER A 105 12.60 -25.99 -8.21
CA SER A 105 12.67 -27.45 -8.32
C SER A 105 12.43 -28.10 -6.96
N PHE A 106 11.60 -29.14 -6.91
CA PHE A 106 11.24 -29.83 -5.68
C PHE A 106 11.67 -31.30 -5.70
N SER A 107 12.02 -31.83 -4.53
CA SER A 107 12.40 -33.24 -4.30
C SER A 107 11.39 -34.31 -4.76
N THR A 108 10.17 -33.91 -5.11
CA THR A 108 9.18 -34.80 -5.74
C THR A 108 9.38 -34.93 -7.26
N GLY A 109 10.44 -34.33 -7.82
CA GLY A 109 10.67 -34.20 -9.27
C GLY A 109 9.81 -33.12 -9.95
N HIS A 110 8.91 -32.46 -9.21
CA HIS A 110 8.05 -31.41 -9.76
C HIS A 110 8.81 -30.09 -9.87
N ARG A 111 8.43 -29.27 -10.85
CA ARG A 111 8.98 -27.92 -11.03
C ARG A 111 7.86 -26.89 -11.12
N LEU A 112 8.05 -25.74 -10.48
CA LEU A 112 7.15 -24.59 -10.56
C LEU A 112 7.85 -23.47 -11.32
N TYR A 113 7.29 -23.10 -12.48
CA TYR A 113 7.73 -21.94 -13.25
C TYR A 113 6.92 -20.71 -12.88
N VAL A 114 7.60 -19.59 -12.69
CA VAL A 114 7.02 -18.27 -12.41
C VAL A 114 7.42 -17.33 -13.54
N GLU A 115 6.47 -17.03 -14.43
CA GLU A 115 6.71 -16.15 -15.58
C GLU A 115 6.36 -14.69 -15.22
N ILE A 116 7.37 -13.83 -15.15
CA ILE A 116 7.28 -12.39 -14.78
C ILE A 116 7.36 -11.54 -16.05
N MET A 117 6.46 -11.85 -16.99
CA MET A 117 6.33 -11.15 -18.27
C MET A 117 4.84 -10.86 -18.54
N PRO A 118 4.50 -9.96 -19.48
CA PRO A 118 3.10 -9.70 -19.81
C PRO A 118 2.37 -11.00 -20.17
N ARG A 119 1.22 -11.26 -19.52
CA ARG A 119 0.46 -12.52 -19.61
C ARG A 119 1.19 -13.75 -19.07
N GLY A 120 2.19 -13.55 -18.22
CA GLY A 120 2.92 -14.62 -17.54
C GLY A 120 2.00 -15.41 -16.61
N SER A 121 2.38 -16.65 -16.35
CA SER A 121 1.62 -17.60 -15.55
C SER A 121 2.49 -18.29 -14.49
N LEU A 122 1.84 -18.89 -13.50
CA LEU A 122 2.43 -19.94 -12.67
C LEU A 122 2.15 -21.27 -13.36
N VAL A 123 3.17 -22.08 -13.57
CA VAL A 123 3.05 -23.37 -14.26
C VAL A 123 3.71 -24.46 -13.43
N LEU A 124 2.91 -25.43 -12.97
CA LEU A 124 3.39 -26.62 -12.27
C LEU A 124 3.54 -27.76 -13.27
N VAL A 125 4.73 -28.35 -13.32
CA VAL A 125 5.03 -29.53 -14.14
C VAL A 125 5.47 -30.70 -13.28
N ASN A 126 5.23 -31.91 -13.78
CA ASN A 126 5.74 -33.15 -13.19
C ASN A 126 7.20 -33.42 -13.59
N SER A 127 7.74 -34.57 -13.16
CA SER A 127 9.11 -35.02 -13.48
C SER A 127 9.38 -35.14 -14.97
N GLU A 128 8.38 -35.51 -15.77
CA GLU A 128 8.44 -35.65 -17.23
C GLU A 128 8.33 -34.31 -17.98
N GLY A 129 8.09 -33.20 -17.26
CA GLY A 129 7.90 -31.87 -17.85
C GLY A 129 6.50 -31.63 -18.43
N VAL A 130 5.53 -32.48 -18.10
CA VAL A 130 4.12 -32.31 -18.44
C VAL A 130 3.45 -31.36 -17.46
N ILE A 131 2.70 -30.39 -17.97
CA ILE A 131 1.95 -29.41 -17.19
C ILE A 131 0.81 -30.12 -16.44
N GLU A 132 0.84 -30.07 -15.12
CA GLU A 132 -0.27 -30.56 -14.29
C GLU A 132 -1.27 -29.46 -13.94
N ALA A 133 -0.78 -28.22 -13.75
CA ALA A 133 -1.62 -27.08 -13.43
C ALA A 133 -0.99 -25.78 -13.91
N THR A 134 -1.82 -24.82 -14.31
CA THR A 134 -1.39 -23.47 -14.66
C THR A 134 -2.44 -22.44 -14.25
N THR A 135 -2.03 -21.21 -13.92
CA THR A 135 -2.97 -20.12 -13.63
C THR A 135 -3.57 -19.49 -14.88
N VAL A 136 -3.00 -19.74 -16.07
CA VAL A 136 -3.48 -19.21 -17.34
C VAL A 136 -3.49 -20.33 -18.38
N VAL A 137 -4.66 -20.59 -18.96
CA VAL A 137 -4.81 -21.52 -20.08
C VAL A 137 -4.77 -20.70 -21.37
N ALA A 138 -3.72 -20.87 -22.18
CA ALA A 138 -3.51 -20.05 -23.38
C ALA A 138 -2.72 -20.79 -24.46
N GLU A 139 -2.99 -20.42 -25.72
CA GLU A 139 -2.18 -20.79 -26.89
C GLU A 139 -1.45 -19.54 -27.38
N PHE A 140 -0.13 -19.63 -27.50
CA PHE A 140 0.74 -18.59 -28.02
C PHE A 140 1.34 -19.05 -29.35
N ARG A 141 1.97 -18.13 -30.08
CA ARG A 141 2.66 -18.43 -31.34
C ARG A 141 3.67 -19.57 -31.21
N ASP A 142 4.45 -19.57 -30.12
CA ASP A 142 5.60 -20.47 -29.95
C ASP A 142 5.35 -21.58 -28.91
N ARG A 143 4.27 -21.52 -28.12
CA ARG A 143 3.98 -22.49 -27.06
C ARG A 143 2.50 -22.62 -26.72
N VAL A 144 2.14 -23.74 -26.09
CA VAL A 144 0.81 -24.00 -25.52
C VAL A 144 0.94 -24.19 -24.01
N LEU A 145 0.13 -23.46 -23.24
CA LEU A 145 0.00 -23.63 -21.79
C LEU A 145 -1.37 -24.23 -21.49
N LYS A 146 -1.43 -25.56 -21.39
CA LYS A 146 -2.63 -26.32 -21.03
C LYS A 146 -2.25 -27.51 -20.13
N PRO A 147 -3.09 -27.91 -19.16
CA PRO A 147 -2.86 -29.16 -18.45
C PRO A 147 -2.74 -30.35 -19.43
N LYS A 148 -1.87 -31.31 -19.09
CA LYS A 148 -1.54 -32.51 -19.88
C LYS A 148 -0.73 -32.26 -21.16
N THR A 149 -0.12 -31.08 -21.33
CA THR A 149 0.81 -30.81 -22.45
C THR A 149 2.24 -30.62 -21.94
N GLN A 150 3.24 -30.79 -22.81
CA GLN A 150 4.64 -30.52 -22.46
C GLN A 150 4.85 -29.02 -22.22
N TYR A 151 5.50 -28.65 -21.11
CA TYR A 151 5.93 -27.26 -20.92
C TYR A 151 7.09 -26.93 -21.84
N ARG A 152 7.00 -25.76 -22.49
CA ARG A 152 8.09 -25.16 -23.26
C ARG A 152 8.17 -23.68 -22.91
N PRO A 153 9.34 -23.16 -22.47
CA PRO A 153 9.52 -21.73 -22.28
C PRO A 153 9.42 -20.98 -23.63
N PRO A 154 9.22 -19.65 -23.63
CA PRO A 154 9.47 -18.86 -24.84
C PRO A 154 10.95 -18.97 -25.26
N PRO A 155 11.30 -18.56 -26.49
CA PRO A 155 12.70 -18.44 -26.89
C PRO A 155 13.49 -17.64 -25.84
N LEU A 156 14.48 -18.29 -25.22
CA LEU A 156 15.25 -17.73 -24.13
C LEU A 156 16.44 -16.92 -24.64
N GLN A 157 16.75 -15.84 -23.95
CA GLN A 157 18.06 -15.19 -23.99
C GLN A 157 18.99 -15.93 -23.03
N GLU A 158 20.01 -16.60 -23.56
CA GLU A 158 20.97 -17.33 -22.70
C GLU A 158 22.02 -16.42 -22.06
N GLU A 159 22.43 -15.36 -22.77
CA GLU A 159 23.58 -14.54 -22.37
C GLU A 159 23.22 -13.41 -21.41
N ASN A 160 24.07 -13.24 -20.40
CA ASN A 160 24.00 -12.12 -19.47
C ASN A 160 24.46 -10.82 -20.15
N PRO A 161 23.58 -9.82 -20.34
CA PRO A 161 23.91 -8.60 -21.07
C PRO A 161 24.91 -7.68 -20.33
N PHE A 162 25.14 -7.90 -19.04
CA PHE A 162 26.08 -7.11 -18.22
C PHE A 162 27.54 -7.59 -18.33
N LEU A 163 27.77 -8.71 -19.00
CA LEU A 163 29.10 -9.30 -19.20
C LEU A 163 29.59 -9.16 -20.65
N LYS A 164 28.85 -8.43 -21.50
CA LYS A 164 29.20 -8.23 -22.90
C LYS A 164 30.38 -7.27 -23.05
N GLU A 165 31.27 -7.59 -23.97
CA GLU A 165 32.41 -6.76 -24.31
C GLU A 165 31.99 -5.49 -25.07
N SER A 166 32.81 -4.45 -25.03
CA SER A 166 32.47 -3.15 -25.61
C SER A 166 32.17 -3.20 -27.12
N GLY A 167 32.92 -4.01 -27.88
CA GLY A 167 32.70 -4.19 -29.31
C GLY A 167 31.35 -4.84 -29.62
N GLU A 168 30.97 -5.85 -28.83
CA GLU A 168 29.69 -6.54 -28.98
C GLU A 168 28.51 -5.62 -28.61
N LEU A 169 28.64 -4.85 -27.53
CA LEU A 169 27.63 -3.86 -27.13
C LEU A 169 27.40 -2.82 -28.21
N SER A 170 28.48 -2.31 -28.81
CA SER A 170 28.42 -1.34 -29.91
C SER A 170 27.66 -1.91 -31.11
N GLU A 171 27.97 -3.14 -31.51
CA GLU A 171 27.31 -3.81 -32.63
C GLU A 171 25.81 -4.03 -32.36
N LEU A 172 25.47 -4.58 -31.19
CA LEU A 172 24.08 -4.88 -30.82
C LEU A 172 23.24 -3.62 -30.67
N ALA A 173 23.81 -2.55 -30.10
CA ALA A 173 23.10 -1.29 -29.87
C ALA A 173 22.98 -0.42 -31.14
N SER A 174 23.74 -0.71 -32.20
CA SER A 174 23.87 0.11 -33.43
C SER A 174 22.54 0.52 -34.08
N ARG A 175 21.50 -0.33 -33.99
CA ARG A 175 20.18 -0.09 -34.58
C ARG A 175 19.22 0.70 -33.67
N GLY A 176 19.67 1.13 -32.50
CA GLY A 176 18.92 1.96 -31.58
C GLY A 176 18.67 3.35 -32.13
N ALA A 177 17.48 3.91 -31.87
CA ALA A 177 17.18 5.31 -32.19
C ALA A 177 18.02 6.29 -31.33
N ASP A 178 18.44 5.83 -30.16
CA ASP A 178 19.25 6.51 -29.15
C ASP A 178 19.97 5.46 -28.29
N ALA A 179 20.95 5.88 -27.48
CA ALA A 179 21.81 5.00 -26.69
C ALA A 179 21.02 4.10 -25.73
N VAL A 180 20.01 4.65 -25.04
CA VAL A 180 19.16 3.88 -24.12
C VAL A 180 18.39 2.80 -24.89
N ARG A 181 17.71 3.15 -25.98
CA ARG A 181 16.92 2.20 -26.78
C ARG A 181 17.82 1.18 -27.49
N GLY A 182 19.05 1.55 -27.85
CA GLY A 182 20.06 0.65 -28.39
C GLY A 182 20.44 -0.43 -27.39
N LEU A 183 20.80 -0.04 -26.16
CA LEU A 183 21.13 -0.98 -25.08
C LEU A 183 19.92 -1.86 -24.69
N VAL A 184 18.72 -1.29 -24.61
CA VAL A 184 17.52 -2.03 -24.18
C VAL A 184 17.00 -3.00 -25.24
N ARG A 185 16.93 -2.60 -26.51
CA ARG A 185 16.35 -3.45 -27.57
C ARG A 185 17.39 -4.34 -28.24
N GLY A 186 18.60 -3.82 -28.42
CA GLY A 186 19.70 -4.51 -29.07
C GLY A 186 20.43 -5.42 -28.11
N ALA A 187 21.10 -4.82 -27.11
CA ALA A 187 21.87 -5.55 -26.11
C ALA A 187 21.02 -6.22 -25.01
N LYS A 188 19.71 -5.95 -24.98
CA LYS A 188 18.74 -6.51 -24.01
C LYS A 188 19.08 -6.20 -22.54
N VAL A 189 19.72 -5.05 -22.29
CA VAL A 189 19.97 -4.53 -20.95
C VAL A 189 18.66 -3.96 -20.36
N PRO A 190 18.33 -4.18 -19.07
CA PRO A 190 17.23 -3.47 -18.41
C PRO A 190 17.35 -1.95 -18.54
N GLY A 191 16.25 -1.24 -18.76
CA GLY A 191 16.27 0.20 -19.05
C GLY A 191 16.94 1.02 -17.95
N GLU A 192 16.66 0.69 -16.70
CA GLU A 192 17.18 1.38 -15.53
C GLU A 192 18.69 1.14 -15.36
N ALA A 193 19.17 -0.05 -15.72
CA ALA A 193 20.61 -0.33 -15.75
C ALA A 193 21.30 0.36 -16.94
N ALA A 194 20.63 0.45 -18.09
CA ALA A 194 21.15 1.16 -19.25
C ALA A 194 21.31 2.66 -18.96
N GLU A 195 20.29 3.31 -18.40
CA GLU A 195 20.36 4.70 -17.97
C GLU A 195 21.47 4.95 -16.95
N GLU A 196 21.58 4.10 -15.92
CA GLU A 196 22.66 4.21 -14.92
C GLU A 196 24.05 4.06 -15.54
N ALA A 197 24.23 3.12 -16.47
CA ALA A 197 25.52 2.95 -17.14
C ALA A 197 25.90 4.19 -17.97
N LEU A 198 24.94 4.81 -18.65
CA LEU A 198 25.15 6.07 -19.38
C LEU A 198 25.44 7.23 -18.43
N ASP A 199 24.71 7.33 -17.31
CA ASP A 199 24.92 8.33 -16.27
C ASP A 199 26.34 8.28 -15.70
N ARG A 200 26.84 7.08 -15.38
CA ARG A 200 28.21 6.85 -14.88
C ARG A 200 29.27 7.25 -15.90
N CYS A 201 28.96 7.15 -17.18
CA CYS A 201 29.86 7.50 -18.29
C CYS A 201 29.68 8.94 -18.80
N GLY A 202 28.73 9.71 -18.26
CA GLY A 202 28.45 11.07 -18.71
C GLY A 202 27.87 11.16 -20.12
N VAL A 203 27.24 10.09 -20.61
CA VAL A 203 26.64 10.03 -21.95
C VAL A 203 25.18 10.47 -21.89
N ASP A 204 24.76 11.35 -22.81
CA ASP A 204 23.36 11.78 -22.89
C ASP A 204 22.46 10.66 -23.43
N TYR A 205 21.24 10.55 -22.89
CA TYR A 205 20.33 9.47 -23.25
C TYR A 205 19.88 9.52 -24.71
N SER A 206 19.89 10.71 -25.33
CA SER A 206 19.46 10.93 -26.71
C SER A 206 20.56 10.75 -27.75
N THR A 207 21.82 10.55 -27.31
CA THR A 207 22.97 10.32 -28.20
C THR A 207 22.73 9.10 -29.09
N ARG A 208 23.07 9.20 -30.38
CA ARG A 208 22.92 8.04 -31.28
C ARG A 208 24.05 7.04 -31.04
N PRO A 209 23.79 5.72 -31.08
CA PRO A 209 24.83 4.70 -30.92
C PRO A 209 26.03 4.86 -31.88
N SER A 210 25.80 5.38 -33.10
CA SER A 210 26.83 5.66 -34.10
C SER A 210 27.74 6.85 -33.75
N GLU A 211 27.33 7.70 -32.82
CA GLU A 211 28.11 8.86 -32.35
C GLU A 211 29.04 8.49 -31.18
N LEU A 212 28.84 7.30 -30.58
CA LEU A 212 29.64 6.83 -29.45
C LEU A 212 30.95 6.19 -29.91
N GLY A 213 32.06 6.70 -29.40
CA GLY A 213 33.41 6.20 -29.69
C GLY A 213 33.79 4.94 -28.89
N PRO A 214 34.91 4.27 -29.25
CA PRO A 214 35.38 3.07 -28.54
C PRO A 214 35.62 3.27 -27.03
N GLY A 215 36.06 4.48 -26.63
CA GLY A 215 36.26 4.83 -25.22
C GLY A 215 34.97 4.90 -24.42
N GLU A 216 33.89 5.43 -25.01
CA GLU A 216 32.57 5.51 -24.40
C GLU A 216 31.94 4.13 -24.28
N TRP A 217 32.01 3.31 -25.34
CA TRP A 217 31.59 1.90 -25.27
C TRP A 217 32.38 1.09 -24.23
N GLY A 218 33.69 1.35 -24.11
CA GLY A 218 34.53 0.76 -23.06
C GLY A 218 34.15 1.24 -21.65
N CYS A 219 33.69 2.48 -21.49
CA CYS A 219 33.12 2.95 -20.23
C CYS A 219 31.79 2.24 -19.93
N ILE A 220 30.86 2.21 -20.88
CA ILE A 220 29.52 1.62 -20.72
C ILE A 220 29.63 0.13 -20.34
N ALA A 221 30.50 -0.63 -21.00
CA ALA A 221 30.74 -2.04 -20.69
C ALA A 221 31.22 -2.23 -19.23
N ARG A 222 32.18 -1.40 -18.78
CA ARG A 222 32.68 -1.44 -17.40
C ARG A 222 31.59 -1.06 -16.40
N ALA A 223 30.82 0.00 -16.68
CA ALA A 223 29.74 0.45 -15.83
C ALA A 223 28.65 -0.62 -15.66
N LEU A 224 28.26 -1.31 -16.73
CA LEU A 224 27.34 -2.46 -16.66
C LEU A 224 27.91 -3.59 -15.81
N ASN A 225 29.19 -3.94 -15.99
CA ASN A 225 29.83 -4.97 -15.18
C ASN A 225 29.87 -4.60 -13.68
N GLU A 226 30.13 -3.35 -13.35
CA GLU A 226 30.12 -2.82 -11.98
C GLU A 226 28.71 -2.85 -11.38
N ILE A 227 27.69 -2.40 -12.11
CA ILE A 227 26.28 -2.49 -11.71
C ILE A 227 25.91 -3.94 -11.37
N TYR A 228 26.33 -4.89 -12.21
CA TYR A 228 26.09 -6.32 -11.97
C TYR A 228 26.79 -6.82 -10.69
N LYS A 229 28.06 -6.45 -10.49
CA LYS A 229 28.82 -6.80 -9.27
C LYS A 229 28.22 -6.19 -8.00
N GLU A 230 27.80 -4.93 -8.06
CA GLU A 230 27.08 -4.26 -6.96
C GLU A 230 25.78 -5.00 -6.63
N SER A 231 25.02 -5.37 -7.66
CA SER A 231 23.76 -6.08 -7.52
C SER A 231 23.91 -7.43 -6.81
N LEU A 232 25.02 -8.13 -7.04
CA LEU A 232 25.34 -9.41 -6.39
C LEU A 232 25.65 -9.28 -4.89
N GLN A 233 25.96 -8.09 -4.37
CA GLN A 233 26.20 -7.87 -2.94
C GLN A 233 24.91 -8.00 -2.11
N GLY A 234 23.75 -7.89 -2.78
CA GLY A 234 22.46 -8.23 -2.22
C GLY A 234 21.74 -7.14 -1.43
N ARG A 235 22.30 -5.92 -1.40
CA ARG A 235 21.62 -4.72 -0.90
C ARG A 235 20.46 -4.32 -1.81
N GLY A 236 19.53 -3.54 -1.28
CA GLY A 236 18.41 -2.99 -2.05
C GLY A 236 18.37 -1.49 -1.95
N TYR A 237 17.95 -0.82 -3.02
CA TYR A 237 17.81 0.63 -3.04
C TYR A 237 16.41 0.99 -3.52
N LEU A 238 15.70 1.80 -2.73
CA LEU A 238 14.40 2.35 -3.09
C LEU A 238 14.60 3.78 -3.59
N CYS A 239 14.57 3.95 -4.90
CA CYS A 239 14.88 5.21 -5.58
C CYS A 239 13.62 5.97 -5.99
N ARG A 240 13.66 7.30 -5.89
CA ARG A 240 12.59 8.20 -6.37
C ARG A 240 12.94 8.72 -7.76
N GLY A 241 12.34 8.12 -8.79
CA GLY A 241 12.42 8.59 -10.16
C GLY A 241 11.25 9.51 -10.54
N GLU A 242 11.32 10.12 -11.73
CA GLU A 242 10.24 10.98 -12.26
C GLU A 242 8.89 10.26 -12.36
N ARG A 243 8.93 8.94 -12.56
CA ARG A 243 7.75 8.11 -12.71
C ARG A 243 7.24 7.59 -11.35
N GLY A 244 7.95 7.80 -10.25
CA GLY A 244 7.56 7.32 -8.92
C GLY A 244 8.66 6.48 -8.27
N LEU A 245 8.27 5.64 -7.32
CA LEU A 245 9.20 4.75 -6.63
C LEU A 245 9.63 3.58 -7.52
N GLU A 246 10.91 3.25 -7.45
CA GLU A 246 11.57 2.16 -8.13
C GLU A 246 12.48 1.45 -7.11
N ALA A 247 12.62 0.13 -7.23
CA ALA A 247 13.50 -0.64 -6.36
C ALA A 247 14.50 -1.41 -7.21
N ASP A 248 15.79 -1.15 -7.00
CA ASP A 248 16.87 -1.76 -7.77
C ASP A 248 17.90 -2.42 -6.84
N PRO A 249 18.58 -3.49 -7.30
CA PRO A 249 19.63 -4.14 -6.53
C PRO A 249 20.97 -3.36 -6.53
N PHE A 250 21.03 -2.24 -7.24
CA PHE A 250 22.19 -1.34 -7.33
C PHE A 250 21.75 0.10 -7.06
N ARG A 251 22.69 0.97 -6.73
CA ARG A 251 22.40 2.36 -6.41
C ARG A 251 22.35 3.20 -7.69
N ARG A 252 21.25 3.93 -7.90
CA ARG A 252 21.15 4.94 -8.97
C ARG A 252 21.88 6.21 -8.55
N THR A 253 22.88 6.63 -9.31
CA THR A 253 23.77 7.74 -8.91
C THR A 253 23.11 9.12 -9.01
N ARG A 254 22.17 9.31 -9.94
CA ARG A 254 21.44 10.58 -10.15
C ARG A 254 20.10 10.68 -9.41
N LEU A 255 19.69 9.64 -8.69
CA LEU A 255 18.41 9.62 -7.96
C LEU A 255 18.62 9.65 -6.45
N HIS A 256 17.61 10.16 -5.74
CA HIS A 256 17.55 9.99 -4.29
C HIS A 256 17.09 8.55 -4.00
N CYS A 257 17.94 7.78 -3.31
CA CYS A 257 17.68 6.38 -2.98
C CYS A 257 17.85 6.11 -1.49
N ASP A 258 16.82 5.52 -0.89
CA ASP A 258 16.86 4.98 0.46
C ASP A 258 17.47 3.56 0.41
N GLU A 259 18.51 3.33 1.22
CA GLU A 259 19.19 2.03 1.27
C GLU A 259 18.45 1.05 2.21
N HIS A 260 18.25 -0.16 1.72
CA HIS A 260 17.70 -1.28 2.45
C HIS A 260 18.77 -2.37 2.64
N SER A 261 18.69 -3.06 3.78
CA SER A 261 19.61 -4.15 4.13
C SER A 261 19.59 -5.31 3.14
N THR A 262 18.48 -5.51 2.42
CA THR A 262 18.35 -6.53 1.38
C THR A 262 17.51 -6.02 0.22
N PHE A 263 17.78 -6.53 -0.99
CA PHE A 263 16.94 -6.27 -2.16
C PHE A 263 15.48 -6.70 -1.95
N HIS A 264 15.27 -7.84 -1.29
CA HIS A 264 13.93 -8.30 -0.88
C HIS A 264 13.17 -7.28 -0.01
N SER A 265 13.86 -6.57 0.90
CA SER A 265 13.22 -5.52 1.71
C SER A 265 12.82 -4.29 0.89
N ALA A 266 13.64 -3.89 -0.10
CA ALA A 266 13.29 -2.79 -1.00
C ALA A 266 12.08 -3.16 -1.88
N LEU A 267 12.03 -4.40 -2.38
CA LEU A 267 10.88 -4.94 -3.12
C LEU A 267 9.63 -5.06 -2.25
N ASP A 268 9.78 -5.44 -0.97
CA ASP A 268 8.66 -5.42 -0.03
C ASP A 268 8.07 -4.01 0.08
N GLU A 269 8.91 -2.98 0.22
CA GLU A 269 8.42 -1.60 0.32
C GLU A 269 7.76 -1.11 -0.98
N LEU A 270 8.41 -1.36 -2.13
CA LEU A 270 7.88 -1.02 -3.45
C LEU A 270 6.49 -1.65 -3.70
N PHE A 271 6.30 -2.90 -3.29
CA PHE A 271 5.08 -3.65 -3.63
C PHE A 271 4.12 -3.85 -2.44
N THR A 272 4.41 -3.25 -1.28
CA THR A 272 3.48 -3.17 -0.15
C THR A 272 2.34 -2.22 -0.54
N PRO A 273 1.07 -2.67 -0.52
CA PRO A 273 -0.06 -1.77 -0.64
C PRO A 273 -0.04 -0.82 0.56
N GLY A 274 0.41 0.41 0.33
CA GLY A 274 0.77 1.37 1.37
C GLY A 274 1.93 2.29 0.97
N GLY A 275 2.88 1.82 0.15
CA GLY A 275 3.93 2.63 -0.47
C GLY A 275 3.69 2.93 -1.96
N VAL A 276 2.91 2.08 -2.64
CA VAL A 276 2.40 2.34 -3.99
C VAL A 276 0.88 2.37 -3.92
N GLU A 277 0.32 3.54 -4.16
CA GLU A 277 -1.07 3.68 -4.60
C GLU A 277 -1.23 2.85 -5.87
N VAL A 278 -1.72 1.61 -5.76
CA VAL A 278 -2.40 0.97 -6.88
C VAL A 278 -3.60 1.85 -7.13
N GLU A 279 -3.45 2.75 -8.10
CA GLU A 279 -4.47 3.72 -8.46
C GLU A 279 -5.80 2.98 -8.61
N HIS A 280 -6.76 3.36 -7.77
CA HIS A 280 -8.07 2.70 -7.76
C HIS A 280 -8.67 2.83 -9.18
N PRO A 281 -9.27 1.78 -9.77
CA PRO A 281 -9.76 1.84 -11.17
C PRO A 281 -10.69 3.03 -11.44
N GLU A 282 -11.45 3.45 -10.43
CA GLU A 282 -12.27 4.66 -10.44
C GLU A 282 -11.43 5.95 -10.53
N VAL A 283 -10.33 6.06 -9.78
CA VAL A 283 -9.40 7.21 -9.80
C VAL A 283 -8.73 7.31 -11.16
N ALA A 284 -8.24 6.19 -11.71
CA ALA A 284 -7.63 6.15 -13.04
C ALA A 284 -8.62 6.56 -14.15
N ARG A 285 -9.87 6.07 -14.07
CA ARG A 285 -10.93 6.43 -15.02
C ARG A 285 -11.27 7.92 -14.94
N LEU A 286 -11.41 8.47 -13.74
CA LEU A 286 -11.73 9.89 -13.53
C LEU A 286 -10.59 10.79 -14.02
N ARG A 287 -9.33 10.46 -13.74
CA ARG A 287 -8.18 11.21 -14.27
C ARG A 287 -8.17 11.24 -15.81
N LYS A 288 -8.38 10.08 -16.45
CA LYS A 288 -8.47 10.00 -17.91
C LYS A 288 -9.62 10.86 -18.45
N SER A 289 -10.79 10.78 -17.83
CA SER A 289 -11.95 11.60 -18.21
C SER A 289 -11.68 13.10 -18.07
N MET A 290 -10.94 13.52 -17.04
CA MET A 290 -10.54 14.92 -16.85
C MET A 290 -9.56 15.37 -17.94
N GLU A 291 -8.57 14.54 -18.27
CA GLU A 291 -7.60 14.84 -19.34
C GLU A 291 -8.30 15.02 -20.70
N GLU A 292 -9.23 14.13 -21.02
CA GLU A 292 -10.05 14.20 -22.24
C GLU A 292 -10.92 15.46 -22.27
N ALA A 293 -11.59 15.80 -21.17
CA ALA A 293 -12.43 17.00 -21.07
C ALA A 293 -11.60 18.29 -21.21
N MET A 294 -10.41 18.34 -20.60
CA MET A 294 -9.52 19.50 -20.67
C MET A 294 -8.99 19.72 -22.09
N LYS A 295 -8.50 18.67 -22.75
CA LYS A 295 -8.04 18.76 -24.16
C LYS A 295 -9.14 19.25 -25.09
N LEU A 296 -10.36 18.75 -24.91
CA LEU A 296 -11.49 19.15 -25.72
C LEU A 296 -11.88 20.62 -25.50
N ALA A 297 -11.85 21.09 -24.25
CA ALA A 297 -12.09 22.50 -23.92
C ALA A 297 -11.06 23.43 -24.57
N GLU A 298 -9.77 23.08 -24.49
CA GLU A 298 -8.68 23.83 -25.11
C GLU A 298 -8.82 23.88 -26.64
N GLU A 299 -9.14 22.75 -27.29
CA GLU A 299 -9.36 22.68 -28.73
C GLU A 299 -10.53 23.57 -29.17
N TYR A 300 -11.66 23.52 -28.46
CA TYR A 300 -12.82 24.36 -28.76
C TYR A 300 -12.55 25.84 -28.55
N ARG A 301 -11.87 26.23 -27.46
CA ARG A 301 -11.47 27.62 -27.25
C ARG A 301 -10.54 28.12 -28.34
N ARG A 302 -9.52 27.33 -28.70
CA ARG A 302 -8.59 27.71 -29.76
C ARG A 302 -9.30 27.94 -31.09
N ARG A 303 -10.21 27.03 -31.48
CA ARG A 303 -10.99 27.18 -32.72
C ARG A 303 -11.97 28.35 -32.66
N ALA A 304 -12.61 28.60 -31.52
CA ALA A 304 -13.49 29.76 -31.36
C ALA A 304 -12.72 31.08 -31.53
N GLU A 305 -11.51 31.16 -30.95
CA GLU A 305 -10.61 32.30 -31.09
C GLU A 305 -10.15 32.49 -32.53
N GLU A 306 -9.80 31.42 -33.25
CA GLU A 306 -9.47 31.45 -34.67
C GLU A 306 -10.65 32.00 -35.51
N LEU A 307 -11.88 31.57 -35.22
CA LEU A 307 -13.07 32.05 -35.91
C LEU A 307 -13.39 33.52 -35.60
N ARG A 308 -13.17 33.98 -34.37
CA ARG A 308 -13.34 35.40 -34.03
C ARG A 308 -12.31 36.27 -34.74
N LYS A 309 -11.04 35.88 -34.73
CA LYS A 309 -10.00 36.57 -35.51
C LYS A 309 -10.32 36.62 -36.99
N ALA A 310 -10.85 35.53 -37.54
CA ALA A 310 -11.33 35.51 -38.92
C ALA A 310 -12.50 36.48 -39.15
N ALA A 311 -13.47 36.52 -38.23
CA ALA A 311 -14.61 37.44 -38.32
C ALA A 311 -14.18 38.91 -38.22
N GLU A 312 -13.25 39.23 -37.31
CA GLU A 312 -12.65 40.55 -37.16
C GLU A 312 -11.87 40.97 -38.40
N ALA A 313 -11.06 40.07 -38.97
CA ALA A 313 -10.33 40.34 -40.21
C ALA A 313 -11.27 40.62 -41.38
N VAL A 314 -12.35 39.85 -41.53
CA VAL A 314 -13.37 40.10 -42.57
C VAL A 314 -14.08 41.43 -42.31
N ALA A 315 -14.38 41.78 -41.06
CA ALA A 315 -15.00 43.05 -40.71
C ALA A 315 -14.07 44.25 -40.98
N SER A 316 -12.77 44.13 -40.70
CA SER A 316 -11.78 45.18 -40.97
C SER A 316 -11.57 45.41 -42.48
N ALA A 317 -11.73 44.38 -43.31
CA ALA A 317 -11.61 44.44 -44.76
C ALA A 317 -12.98 44.34 -45.48
N TYR A 318 -14.07 44.82 -44.85
CA TYR A 318 -15.44 44.51 -45.26
C TYR A 318 -15.73 44.80 -46.74
N GLN A 319 -15.36 45.99 -47.23
CA GLN A 319 -15.66 46.39 -48.62
C GLN A 319 -14.89 45.53 -49.63
N GLU A 320 -13.60 45.35 -49.41
CA GLU A 320 -12.74 44.52 -50.26
C GLU A 320 -13.22 43.06 -50.30
N VAL A 321 -13.59 42.50 -49.15
CA VAL A 321 -14.09 41.12 -49.06
C VAL A 321 -15.47 40.98 -49.73
N ASP A 322 -16.39 41.94 -49.55
CA ASP A 322 -17.73 41.85 -50.15
C ASP A 322 -17.67 41.92 -51.68
N GLU A 323 -16.84 42.81 -52.23
CA GLU A 323 -16.60 42.91 -53.67
C GLU A 323 -15.97 41.62 -54.21
N ALA A 324 -14.91 41.14 -53.56
CA ALA A 324 -14.21 39.93 -53.99
C ALA A 324 -15.10 38.67 -53.94
N LEU A 325 -15.99 38.55 -52.94
CA LEU A 325 -16.96 37.46 -52.87
C LEU A 325 -18.02 37.53 -53.98
N ARG A 326 -18.49 38.74 -54.35
CA ARG A 326 -19.42 38.93 -55.48
C ARG A 326 -18.76 38.59 -56.82
N SER A 327 -17.51 39.00 -57.03
CA SER A 327 -16.73 38.64 -58.21
C SER A 327 -16.46 37.12 -58.27
N ALA A 328 -16.12 36.50 -57.14
CA ALA A 328 -15.97 35.04 -57.05
C ALA A 328 -17.27 34.27 -57.33
N ALA A 329 -18.44 34.84 -57.01
CA ALA A 329 -19.72 34.25 -57.39
C ALA A 329 -19.89 34.19 -58.93
N ARG A 330 -19.47 35.26 -59.63
CA ARG A 330 -19.44 35.35 -61.11
C ARG A 330 -18.34 34.52 -61.78
N GLY A 331 -17.42 33.96 -61.01
CA GLY A 331 -16.31 33.14 -61.51
C GLY A 331 -15.02 33.93 -61.74
N GLU A 332 -14.98 35.19 -61.32
CA GLU A 332 -13.81 36.07 -61.38
C GLU A 332 -12.96 35.90 -60.10
N LYS A 333 -11.64 36.03 -60.21
CA LYS A 333 -10.73 35.89 -59.06
C LYS A 333 -10.07 37.24 -58.78
N GLU A 334 -10.56 37.90 -57.73
CA GLU A 334 -10.03 39.19 -57.26
C GLU A 334 -9.49 39.06 -55.82
N ALA A 335 -8.47 39.84 -55.48
CA ALA A 335 -7.94 39.86 -54.12
C ALA A 335 -9.04 40.30 -53.14
N PRO A 336 -9.15 39.69 -51.94
CA PRO A 336 -8.22 38.74 -51.31
C PRO A 336 -8.50 37.24 -51.59
N VAL A 337 -9.24 36.88 -52.65
CA VAL A 337 -9.52 35.46 -52.98
C VAL A 337 -8.28 34.77 -53.52
N VAL A 338 -7.79 33.78 -52.78
CA VAL A 338 -6.62 32.98 -53.16
C VAL A 338 -7.01 31.68 -53.86
N GLU A 339 -8.18 31.13 -53.58
CA GLU A 339 -8.62 29.86 -54.18
C GLU A 339 -10.15 29.73 -54.22
N VAL A 340 -10.67 29.14 -55.30
CA VAL A 340 -12.10 28.75 -55.41
C VAL A 340 -12.16 27.25 -55.70
N ARG A 341 -12.68 26.46 -54.76
CA ARG A 341 -12.85 25.00 -54.87
C ARG A 341 -14.33 24.63 -54.79
N GLY A 342 -14.95 24.40 -55.95
CA GLY A 342 -16.36 24.01 -56.02
C GLY A 342 -17.29 25.10 -55.43
N LYS A 343 -17.82 24.84 -54.22
CA LYS A 343 -18.71 25.75 -53.48
C LYS A 343 -17.98 26.61 -52.43
N THR A 344 -16.68 26.46 -52.27
CA THR A 344 -15.90 27.15 -51.24
C THR A 344 -14.98 28.19 -51.86
N VAL A 345 -14.98 29.40 -51.31
CA VAL A 345 -14.09 30.51 -51.65
C VAL A 345 -13.13 30.71 -50.48
N LEU A 346 -11.82 30.62 -50.73
CA LEU A 346 -10.77 30.82 -49.73
C LEU A 346 -10.20 32.23 -49.87
N LEU A 347 -10.30 33.00 -48.80
CA LEU A 347 -9.77 34.36 -48.68
C LEU A 347 -8.46 34.32 -47.90
N ASP A 348 -7.49 35.15 -48.26
CA ASP A 348 -6.26 35.39 -47.48
C ASP A 348 -6.23 36.83 -46.98
N LEU A 349 -6.47 37.00 -45.68
CA LEU A 349 -6.55 38.29 -45.01
C LEU A 349 -5.30 38.47 -44.15
N GLY A 350 -4.20 38.89 -44.79
CA GLY A 350 -2.94 39.14 -44.09
C GLY A 350 -2.32 37.88 -43.47
N GLY A 351 -2.42 36.74 -44.15
CA GLY A 351 -1.92 35.44 -43.68
C GLY A 351 -2.97 34.59 -42.95
N LEU A 352 -4.15 35.14 -42.65
CA LEU A 352 -5.30 34.40 -42.13
C LEU A 352 -6.17 33.87 -43.27
N ARG A 353 -6.26 32.55 -43.38
CA ARG A 353 -7.10 31.88 -44.37
C ARG A 353 -8.54 31.73 -43.87
N VAL A 354 -9.49 32.36 -44.55
CA VAL A 354 -10.90 32.34 -44.19
C VAL A 354 -11.71 31.68 -45.31
N ALA A 355 -12.58 30.73 -44.97
CA ALA A 355 -13.43 30.04 -45.93
C ALA A 355 -14.85 30.64 -45.94
N ALA A 356 -15.27 31.09 -47.12
CA ALA A 356 -16.64 31.52 -47.41
C ALA A 356 -17.35 30.54 -48.33
N GLN A 357 -18.69 30.54 -48.31
CA GLN A 357 -19.48 29.80 -49.29
C GLN A 357 -19.69 30.64 -50.56
N ARG A 358 -19.72 30.00 -51.72
CA ARG A 358 -19.96 30.69 -53.00
C ARG A 358 -21.36 31.33 -52.99
N GLY A 359 -21.42 32.65 -53.17
CA GLY A 359 -22.66 33.44 -53.07
C GLY A 359 -22.98 33.95 -51.66
N GLU A 360 -22.12 33.71 -50.66
CA GLU A 360 -22.15 34.35 -49.34
C GLU A 360 -21.60 35.78 -49.46
N ASP A 361 -22.30 36.77 -48.88
CA ASP A 361 -21.80 38.14 -48.75
C ASP A 361 -20.97 38.30 -47.45
N ALA A 362 -20.20 39.39 -47.35
CA ALA A 362 -19.30 39.59 -46.22
C ALA A 362 -20.06 39.65 -44.87
N GLY A 363 -21.26 40.24 -44.86
CA GLY A 363 -22.12 40.28 -43.68
C GLY A 363 -22.57 38.90 -43.20
N LYS A 364 -23.04 38.05 -44.11
CA LYS A 364 -23.42 36.65 -43.81
C LYS A 364 -22.23 35.83 -43.33
N LEU A 365 -21.06 36.02 -43.94
CA LEU A 365 -19.82 35.37 -43.53
C LEU A 365 -19.47 35.73 -42.08
N ILE A 366 -19.46 37.02 -41.73
CA ILE A 366 -19.20 37.50 -40.36
C ILE A 366 -20.19 36.90 -39.36
N LEU A 367 -21.49 36.95 -39.66
CA LEU A 367 -22.53 36.40 -38.78
C LEU A 367 -22.38 34.89 -38.56
N ARG A 368 -22.00 34.15 -39.61
CA ARG A 368 -21.74 32.72 -39.52
C ARG A 368 -20.52 32.42 -38.65
N LEU A 369 -19.40 33.11 -38.87
CA LEU A 369 -18.16 32.94 -38.10
C LEU A 369 -18.38 33.22 -36.60
N TYR A 370 -19.08 34.31 -36.25
CA TYR A 370 -19.42 34.60 -34.86
C TYR A 370 -20.37 33.57 -34.24
N ARG A 371 -21.35 33.08 -35.01
CA ARG A 371 -22.26 32.02 -34.54
C ARG A 371 -21.49 30.73 -34.25
N GLU A 372 -20.67 30.28 -35.20
CA GLU A 372 -19.84 29.08 -35.05
C GLU A 372 -18.86 29.23 -33.87
N ALA A 373 -18.26 30.41 -33.70
CA ALA A 373 -17.43 30.72 -32.54
C ALA A 373 -18.21 30.59 -31.22
N GLY A 374 -19.40 31.20 -31.12
CA GLY A 374 -20.25 31.11 -29.92
C GLY A 374 -20.72 29.68 -29.62
N GLU A 375 -21.00 28.88 -30.64
CA GLU A 375 -21.32 27.45 -30.47
C GLU A 375 -20.14 26.65 -29.91
N LEU A 376 -18.92 26.94 -30.37
CA LEU A 376 -17.69 26.32 -29.87
C LEU A 376 -17.39 26.77 -28.43
N GLU A 377 -17.61 28.04 -28.09
CA GLU A 377 -17.48 28.54 -26.71
C GLU A 377 -18.45 27.84 -25.77
N ALA A 378 -19.73 27.71 -26.16
CA ALA A 378 -20.72 26.97 -25.38
C ALA A 378 -20.36 25.48 -25.24
N LYS A 379 -19.62 24.90 -26.20
CA LYS A 379 -19.07 23.53 -26.06
C LYS A 379 -17.87 23.49 -25.11
N ALA A 380 -16.99 24.50 -25.16
CA ALA A 380 -15.85 24.64 -24.26
C ALA A 380 -16.31 24.77 -22.80
N GLU A 381 -17.27 25.66 -22.52
CA GLU A 381 -17.84 25.84 -21.16
C GLU A 381 -18.44 24.55 -20.61
N ARG A 382 -19.13 23.77 -21.46
CA ARG A 382 -19.69 22.47 -21.05
C ARG A 382 -18.60 21.46 -20.70
N ALA A 383 -17.51 21.43 -21.47
CA ALA A 383 -16.36 20.56 -21.18
C ALA A 383 -15.64 20.98 -19.88
N GLU A 384 -15.51 22.29 -19.63
CA GLU A 384 -14.94 22.82 -18.38
C GLU A 384 -15.78 22.48 -17.15
N LYS A 385 -17.11 22.56 -17.25
CA LYS A 385 -18.02 22.11 -16.18
C LYS A 385 -17.85 20.61 -15.91
N ALA A 386 -17.79 19.79 -16.95
CA ALA A 386 -17.55 18.36 -16.81
C ALA A 386 -16.20 18.05 -16.15
N PHE A 387 -15.15 18.82 -16.47
CA PHE A 387 -13.84 18.73 -15.81
C PHE A 387 -13.94 19.07 -14.31
N ALA A 388 -14.62 20.16 -13.94
CA ALA A 388 -14.77 20.56 -12.54
C ALA A 388 -15.53 19.50 -11.70
N GLU A 389 -16.59 18.91 -12.26
CA GLU A 389 -17.33 17.82 -11.62
C GLU A 389 -16.46 16.56 -11.47
N ALA A 390 -15.72 16.18 -12.51
CA ALA A 390 -14.83 15.03 -12.47
C ALA A 390 -13.68 15.21 -11.46
N ARG A 391 -13.18 16.45 -11.30
CA ARG A 391 -12.19 16.81 -10.28
C ARG A 391 -12.70 16.58 -8.86
N SER A 392 -13.89 17.08 -8.55
CA SER A 392 -14.48 16.90 -7.21
C SER A 392 -14.66 15.41 -6.88
N ARG A 393 -15.18 14.63 -7.84
CA ARG A 393 -15.30 13.16 -7.69
C ARG A 393 -13.96 12.47 -7.53
N LEU A 394 -12.92 12.96 -8.21
CA LEU A 394 -11.56 12.43 -8.09
C LEU A 394 -11.01 12.62 -6.68
N GLU A 395 -11.16 13.82 -6.10
CA GLU A 395 -10.72 14.12 -4.73
C GLU A 395 -11.39 13.18 -3.71
N GLU A 396 -12.70 12.97 -3.82
CA GLU A 396 -13.43 12.00 -2.98
C GLU A 396 -13.01 10.54 -3.21
N ALA A 397 -12.81 10.14 -4.46
CA ALA A 397 -12.39 8.79 -4.81
C ALA A 397 -10.98 8.48 -4.27
N VAL A 398 -10.07 9.44 -4.35
CA VAL A 398 -8.71 9.35 -3.79
C VAL A 398 -8.78 9.23 -2.27
N ARG A 399 -9.53 10.11 -1.58
CA ARG A 399 -9.70 10.02 -0.11
C ARG A 399 -10.26 8.66 0.31
N ARG A 400 -11.32 8.18 -0.36
CA ARG A 400 -11.91 6.86 -0.07
C ARG A 400 -10.92 5.72 -0.32
N ALA A 401 -10.12 5.79 -1.38
CA ALA A 401 -9.09 4.79 -1.67
C ALA A 401 -7.98 4.78 -0.60
N ARG A 402 -7.58 5.96 -0.13
CA ARG A 402 -6.60 6.12 0.95
C ARG A 402 -7.12 5.56 2.27
N LEU A 403 -8.35 5.89 2.66
CA LEU A 403 -9.01 5.32 3.84
C LEU A 403 -9.11 3.79 3.78
N ARG A 404 -9.49 3.23 2.62
CA ARG A 404 -9.52 1.77 2.43
C ARG A 404 -8.14 1.13 2.61
N SER A 405 -7.09 1.78 2.12
CA SER A 405 -5.71 1.28 2.22
C SER A 405 -5.21 1.32 3.66
N LEU A 406 -5.39 2.46 4.35
CA LEU A 406 -5.07 2.62 5.76
C LEU A 406 -5.83 1.62 6.63
N ARG A 407 -7.12 1.40 6.35
CA ARG A 407 -7.94 0.41 7.08
C ARG A 407 -7.34 -1.00 6.97
N ARG A 408 -6.86 -1.42 5.79
CA ARG A 408 -6.18 -2.72 5.62
C ARG A 408 -4.89 -2.81 6.43
N ILE A 409 -4.11 -1.73 6.50
CA ILE A 409 -2.88 -1.68 7.30
C ILE A 409 -3.23 -1.84 8.79
N ILE A 410 -4.24 -1.12 9.27
CA ILE A 410 -4.70 -1.18 10.67
C ILE A 410 -5.26 -2.56 11.01
N GLU A 411 -6.09 -3.15 10.14
CA GLU A 411 -6.66 -4.49 10.35
C GLU A 411 -5.59 -5.60 10.26
N GLY A 412 -4.57 -5.41 9.42
CA GLY A 412 -3.45 -6.33 9.22
C GLY A 412 -2.28 -6.14 10.19
N ARG A 413 -2.35 -5.20 11.14
CA ARG A 413 -1.25 -4.95 12.07
C ARG A 413 -1.03 -6.16 12.99
N LYS A 414 0.23 -6.38 13.40
CA LYS A 414 0.55 -7.36 14.44
C LYS A 414 -0.10 -6.90 15.75
N ARG A 415 -1.03 -7.69 16.28
CA ARG A 415 -1.63 -7.43 17.59
C ARG A 415 -0.70 -7.90 18.69
N PHE A 416 -0.58 -7.13 19.77
CA PHE A 416 0.07 -7.61 20.98
C PHE A 416 -0.77 -8.72 21.62
N TRP A 417 -0.12 -9.68 22.28
CA TRP A 417 -0.80 -10.85 22.87
C TRP A 417 -1.86 -10.45 23.91
N PHE A 418 -1.66 -9.32 24.59
CA PHE A 418 -2.54 -8.78 25.61
C PHE A 418 -3.77 -8.06 25.04
N GLU A 419 -3.81 -7.74 23.74
CA GLU A 419 -4.92 -6.97 23.16
C GLU A 419 -6.27 -7.68 23.16
N LYS A 420 -6.25 -9.00 23.36
CA LYS A 420 -7.45 -9.83 23.52
C LYS A 420 -8.14 -9.63 24.89
N TYR A 421 -7.44 -9.07 25.87
CA TYR A 421 -7.95 -8.74 27.20
C TYR A 421 -8.43 -7.28 27.28
N HIS A 422 -9.05 -6.89 28.39
CA HIS A 422 -9.01 -5.48 28.82
C HIS A 422 -7.56 -5.18 29.20
N TRP A 423 -7.01 -4.05 28.78
CA TRP A 423 -5.62 -3.74 29.09
C TRP A 423 -5.38 -2.24 29.12
N THR A 424 -4.38 -1.85 29.92
CA THR A 424 -3.82 -0.50 29.96
C THR A 424 -2.31 -0.59 30.23
N ILE A 425 -1.59 0.46 29.87
CA ILE A 425 -0.24 0.71 30.37
C ILE A 425 -0.36 1.81 31.42
N THR A 426 0.15 1.58 32.63
CA THR A 426 0.13 2.57 33.71
C THR A 426 1.03 3.75 33.38
N ARG A 427 0.90 4.87 34.10
CA ARG A 427 1.73 6.08 33.86
C ARG A 427 3.25 5.85 33.98
N ASN A 428 3.66 4.79 34.68
CA ASN A 428 5.07 4.38 34.84
C ASN A 428 5.47 3.19 33.95
N GLY A 429 4.60 2.74 33.03
CA GLY A 429 4.96 1.74 32.01
C GLY A 429 4.69 0.28 32.39
N PHE A 430 3.96 0.01 33.47
CA PHE A 430 3.53 -1.34 33.81
C PHE A 430 2.33 -1.77 32.98
N LEU A 431 2.25 -3.06 32.62
CA LEU A 431 1.11 -3.61 31.89
C LEU A 431 0.08 -4.16 32.88
N ALA A 432 -1.15 -3.66 32.80
CA ALA A 432 -2.29 -4.25 33.49
C ALA A 432 -3.23 -4.92 32.49
N ILE A 433 -3.67 -6.15 32.79
CA ILE A 433 -4.61 -6.93 31.97
C ILE A 433 -5.77 -7.44 32.81
N GLY A 434 -6.99 -7.40 32.25
CA GLY A 434 -8.21 -7.91 32.87
C GLY A 434 -9.00 -8.80 31.92
N GLY A 435 -9.53 -9.92 32.42
CA GLY A 435 -10.34 -10.83 31.60
C GLY A 435 -11.67 -10.19 31.16
N ARG A 436 -12.10 -10.45 29.92
CA ARG A 436 -13.39 -9.93 29.39
C ARG A 436 -14.60 -10.79 29.76
N ASP A 437 -14.35 -12.02 30.16
CA ASP A 437 -15.33 -13.02 30.54
C ASP A 437 -14.73 -13.96 31.60
N ALA A 438 -15.57 -14.81 32.20
CA ALA A 438 -15.13 -15.73 33.26
C ALA A 438 -14.01 -16.70 32.82
N GLY A 439 -14.01 -17.13 31.55
CA GLY A 439 -12.96 -17.99 31.01
C GLY A 439 -11.63 -17.26 30.85
N GLN A 440 -11.68 -16.01 30.37
CA GLN A 440 -10.51 -15.15 30.32
C GLN A 440 -10.00 -14.79 31.72
N ASN A 441 -10.88 -14.53 32.69
CA ASN A 441 -10.48 -14.26 34.09
C ASN A 441 -9.62 -15.41 34.63
N GLU A 442 -10.07 -16.66 34.46
CA GLU A 442 -9.26 -17.82 34.83
C GLU A 442 -7.95 -17.88 34.05
N SER A 443 -7.97 -17.67 32.74
CA SER A 443 -6.75 -17.70 31.93
C SER A 443 -5.75 -16.63 32.34
N VAL A 444 -6.21 -15.44 32.72
CA VAL A 444 -5.35 -14.32 33.11
C VAL A 444 -4.64 -14.67 34.42
N VAL A 445 -5.41 -15.07 35.44
CA VAL A 445 -4.88 -15.45 36.76
C VAL A 445 -4.03 -16.72 36.69
N LYS A 446 -4.42 -17.72 35.89
CA LYS A 446 -3.65 -18.97 35.77
C LYS A 446 -2.32 -18.79 35.07
N ARG A 447 -2.27 -18.00 33.99
CA ARG A 447 -1.09 -17.91 33.12
C ARG A 447 -0.14 -16.77 33.47
N TYR A 448 -0.64 -15.65 33.99
CA TYR A 448 0.18 -14.44 34.09
C TYR A 448 0.31 -13.87 35.51
N LEU A 449 -0.49 -14.32 36.49
CA LEU A 449 -0.32 -13.88 37.88
C LEU A 449 0.79 -14.71 38.54
N GLY A 450 1.98 -14.12 38.69
CA GLY A 450 3.05 -14.60 39.54
C GLY A 450 2.93 -14.11 40.99
N ASP A 451 3.80 -14.60 41.86
CA ASP A 451 3.71 -14.35 43.31
C ASP A 451 3.91 -12.86 43.69
N ASP A 452 4.79 -12.17 42.95
CA ASP A 452 5.12 -10.75 43.12
C ASP A 452 4.22 -9.81 42.30
N ASP A 453 3.31 -10.36 41.49
CA ASP A 453 2.36 -9.57 40.72
C ASP A 453 1.18 -9.13 41.60
N ILE A 454 0.45 -8.09 41.16
CA ILE A 454 -0.70 -7.58 41.92
C ILE A 454 -2.00 -8.03 41.26
N PHE A 455 -2.85 -8.68 42.04
CA PHE A 455 -4.21 -9.01 41.67
C PHE A 455 -5.17 -7.93 42.15
N LEU A 456 -6.04 -7.44 41.27
CA LEU A 456 -7.07 -6.45 41.55
C LEU A 456 -8.45 -6.95 41.13
N HIS A 457 -9.45 -6.64 41.94
CA HIS A 457 -10.86 -6.94 41.63
C HIS A 457 -11.77 -5.90 42.30
N ALA A 458 -12.76 -5.40 41.57
CA ALA A 458 -13.76 -4.50 42.16
C ALA A 458 -14.64 -5.28 43.14
N ASP A 459 -15.01 -4.69 44.26
CA ASP A 459 -15.83 -5.33 45.30
C ASP A 459 -17.32 -5.35 44.89
N ILE A 460 -17.58 -5.98 43.74
CA ILE A 460 -18.87 -6.15 43.11
C ILE A 460 -18.82 -7.36 42.17
N HIS A 461 -19.96 -8.03 41.98
CA HIS A 461 -20.06 -9.13 41.03
C HIS A 461 -19.78 -8.70 39.59
N GLY A 462 -19.18 -9.61 38.82
CA GLY A 462 -18.92 -9.41 37.39
C GLY A 462 -17.85 -8.36 37.09
N ALA A 463 -16.97 -8.06 38.05
CA ALA A 463 -15.73 -7.36 37.78
C ALA A 463 -14.73 -8.28 37.05
N PRO A 464 -13.84 -7.72 36.21
CA PRO A 464 -12.76 -8.50 35.63
C PRO A 464 -11.76 -8.90 36.72
N ALA A 465 -11.14 -10.07 36.55
CA ALA A 465 -9.94 -10.44 37.27
C ALA A 465 -8.76 -9.71 36.62
N THR A 466 -8.26 -8.68 37.29
CA THR A 466 -7.21 -7.81 36.77
C THR A 466 -5.86 -8.14 37.40
N VAL A 467 -4.83 -8.23 36.58
CA VAL A 467 -3.44 -8.48 37.00
C VAL A 467 -2.58 -7.32 36.52
N LEU A 468 -1.87 -6.70 37.44
CA LEU A 468 -0.81 -5.75 37.17
C LEU A 468 0.52 -6.51 37.17
N LEU A 469 1.16 -6.59 36.00
CA LEU A 469 2.40 -7.32 35.78
C LEU A 469 3.58 -6.48 36.27
N THR A 470 4.17 -6.89 37.38
CA THR A 470 5.24 -6.16 38.07
C THR A 470 6.62 -6.52 37.55
N ARG A 471 6.78 -7.76 37.06
CA ARG A 471 8.07 -8.31 36.58
C ARG A 471 9.21 -8.15 37.60
N ARG A 472 8.91 -8.36 38.88
CA ARG A 472 9.84 -8.20 40.01
C ARG A 472 10.32 -6.76 40.26
N LEU A 473 9.68 -5.77 39.63
CA LEU A 473 9.82 -4.37 40.01
C LEU A 473 8.69 -4.00 40.97
N GLN A 474 8.86 -2.95 41.76
CA GLN A 474 7.86 -2.52 42.73
C GLN A 474 6.95 -1.43 42.12
N PRO A 475 5.66 -1.70 41.84
CA PRO A 475 4.73 -0.68 41.37
C PRO A 475 4.40 0.32 42.49
N GLY A 476 4.18 1.59 42.15
CA GLY A 476 3.72 2.60 43.10
C GLY A 476 2.19 2.63 43.22
N ASP A 477 1.68 3.41 44.18
CA ASP A 477 0.22 3.58 44.41
C ASP A 477 -0.51 4.06 43.15
N ASP A 478 0.14 4.91 42.36
CA ASP A 478 -0.36 5.40 41.09
C ASP A 478 -0.55 4.29 40.03
N ASP A 479 0.36 3.31 40.00
CA ASP A 479 0.27 2.17 39.06
C ASP A 479 -0.85 1.22 39.47
N ILE A 480 -1.00 1.00 40.77
CA ILE A 480 -2.10 0.20 41.34
C ILE A 480 -3.43 0.91 41.06
N TYR A 481 -3.49 2.24 41.22
CA TYR A 481 -4.68 3.03 40.88
C TYR A 481 -5.02 2.94 39.38
N ASP A 482 -4.03 3.09 38.49
CA ASP A 482 -4.24 2.97 37.04
C ASP A 482 -4.79 1.59 36.65
N ALA A 483 -4.33 0.52 37.31
CA ALA A 483 -4.88 -0.83 37.14
C ALA A 483 -6.29 -0.98 37.76
N ALA A 484 -6.56 -0.32 38.88
CA ALA A 484 -7.85 -0.34 39.55
C ALA A 484 -8.95 0.31 38.72
N VAL A 485 -8.64 1.35 37.93
CA VAL A 485 -9.56 1.95 36.96
C VAL A 485 -10.08 0.91 35.97
N LEU A 486 -9.22 -0.01 35.51
CA LEU A 486 -9.64 -1.10 34.62
C LEU A 486 -10.63 -2.05 35.32
N ALA A 487 -10.32 -2.44 36.57
CA ALA A 487 -11.20 -3.30 37.36
C ALA A 487 -12.56 -2.65 37.65
N ALA A 488 -12.57 -1.35 37.96
CA ALA A 488 -13.78 -0.59 38.22
C ALA A 488 -14.62 -0.39 36.96
N ALA A 489 -14.02 0.12 35.88
CA ALA A 489 -14.72 0.53 34.67
C ALA A 489 -15.42 -0.63 33.95
N TYR A 490 -14.79 -1.81 33.89
CA TYR A 490 -15.37 -2.98 33.22
C TYR A 490 -16.21 -3.87 34.15
N SER A 491 -16.52 -3.42 35.36
CA SER A 491 -17.39 -4.13 36.29
C SER A 491 -18.88 -3.89 36.04
N ARG A 492 -19.74 -4.62 36.75
CA ARG A 492 -21.19 -4.34 36.74
C ARG A 492 -21.55 -2.97 37.32
N ALA A 493 -20.66 -2.32 38.07
CA ALA A 493 -20.90 -0.98 38.60
C ALA A 493 -21.14 0.03 37.47
N TRP A 494 -20.47 -0.15 36.32
CA TRP A 494 -20.68 0.70 35.13
C TRP A 494 -22.10 0.60 34.59
N LYS A 495 -22.59 -0.63 34.44
CA LYS A 495 -23.95 -0.89 33.97
C LYS A 495 -25.02 -0.43 34.98
N ALA A 496 -24.67 -0.41 36.26
CA ALA A 496 -25.53 0.11 37.32
C ALA A 496 -25.52 1.65 37.43
N GLY A 497 -24.65 2.34 36.68
CA GLY A 497 -24.54 3.80 36.72
C GLY A 497 -24.02 4.35 38.05
N ALA A 498 -23.25 3.56 38.81
CA ALA A 498 -22.71 4.00 40.10
C ALA A 498 -21.68 5.15 39.93
N GLY A 499 -21.55 6.00 40.95
CA GLY A 499 -20.54 7.08 40.93
C GLY A 499 -19.09 6.57 41.06
N GLY A 500 -18.91 5.42 41.72
CA GLY A 500 -17.63 4.75 41.90
C GLY A 500 -17.80 3.40 42.58
N VAL A 501 -16.71 2.63 42.68
CA VAL A 501 -16.69 1.32 43.33
C VAL A 501 -15.39 1.15 44.11
N SER A 502 -15.43 0.44 45.24
CA SER A 502 -14.21 0.05 45.94
C SER A 502 -13.52 -1.07 45.17
N VAL A 503 -12.20 -0.96 44.98
CA VAL A 503 -11.38 -2.01 44.36
C VAL A 503 -10.41 -2.50 45.40
N TYR A 504 -10.36 -3.81 45.63
CA TYR A 504 -9.33 -4.39 46.48
C TYR A 504 -8.18 -4.91 45.65
N TRP A 505 -6.99 -4.94 46.26
CA TRP A 505 -5.81 -5.57 45.69
C TRP A 505 -5.06 -6.42 46.73
N VAL A 506 -4.38 -7.44 46.23
CA VAL A 506 -3.51 -8.37 47.00
C VAL A 506 -2.34 -8.80 46.13
N TYR A 507 -1.28 -9.32 46.74
CA TYR A 507 -0.20 -9.98 45.99
C TYR A 507 -0.67 -11.30 45.38
N GLY A 508 -0.06 -11.72 44.28
CA GLY A 508 -0.42 -12.98 43.62
C GLY A 508 -0.24 -14.21 44.51
N SER A 509 0.75 -14.17 45.41
CA SER A 509 0.96 -15.19 46.46
C SER A 509 -0.24 -15.38 47.40
N GLN A 510 -1.14 -14.39 47.49
CA GLN A 510 -2.36 -14.45 48.30
C GLN A 510 -3.56 -15.02 47.54
N VAL A 511 -3.43 -15.31 46.24
CA VAL A 511 -4.53 -15.76 45.39
C VAL A 511 -4.41 -17.26 45.10
N SER A 512 -5.37 -18.03 45.61
CA SER A 512 -5.48 -19.45 45.30
C SER A 512 -6.56 -19.75 44.26
N LYS A 513 -6.20 -20.70 43.40
CA LYS A 513 -7.01 -21.22 42.28
C LYS A 513 -7.79 -22.48 42.67
N SER A 514 -7.60 -22.97 43.90
CA SER A 514 -8.24 -24.18 44.43
C SER A 514 -9.22 -23.82 45.55
N PRO A 515 -10.43 -24.41 45.58
CA PRO A 515 -11.30 -24.28 46.73
C PRO A 515 -10.66 -24.91 47.97
N PRO A 516 -11.07 -24.48 49.19
CA PRO A 516 -10.82 -25.24 50.41
C PRO A 516 -11.36 -26.68 50.29
N ALA A 517 -10.79 -27.61 51.06
CA ALA A 517 -11.19 -29.00 51.03
C ALA A 517 -12.69 -29.16 51.35
N GLY A 518 -13.46 -29.70 50.40
CA GLY A 518 -14.90 -29.95 50.54
C GLY A 518 -15.83 -28.90 49.93
N GLU A 519 -15.31 -27.80 49.37
CA GLU A 519 -16.13 -26.73 48.78
C GLU A 519 -16.02 -26.68 47.24
N TYR A 520 -17.07 -26.16 46.59
CA TYR A 520 -17.09 -25.94 45.14
C TYR A 520 -16.86 -24.45 44.83
N LEU A 521 -15.80 -24.16 44.06
CA LEU A 521 -15.54 -22.81 43.56
C LEU A 521 -16.22 -22.61 42.21
N ALA A 522 -17.07 -21.58 42.10
CA ALA A 522 -17.69 -21.23 40.83
C ALA A 522 -16.64 -20.85 39.78
N ARG A 523 -16.94 -21.15 38.51
CA ARG A 523 -16.05 -20.86 37.38
C ARG A 523 -15.71 -19.36 37.33
N GLY A 524 -14.41 -19.02 37.34
CA GLY A 524 -13.93 -17.63 37.38
C GLY A 524 -13.89 -16.96 38.77
N ALA A 525 -14.18 -17.67 39.86
CA ALA A 525 -13.95 -17.20 41.22
C ALA A 525 -12.55 -17.62 41.73
N PHE A 526 -12.01 -16.88 42.69
CA PHE A 526 -10.68 -17.09 43.27
C PHE A 526 -10.74 -16.92 44.79
N MET A 527 -9.94 -17.72 45.50
CA MET A 527 -9.78 -17.58 46.95
C MET A 527 -8.67 -16.56 47.23
N VAL A 528 -8.96 -15.59 48.09
CA VAL A 528 -7.98 -14.58 48.51
C VAL A 528 -7.71 -14.78 50.00
N TYR A 529 -6.45 -15.03 50.34
CA TYR A 529 -6.01 -15.24 51.72
C TYR A 529 -5.28 -14.02 52.29
N GLY A 530 -5.35 -13.85 53.61
CA GLY A 530 -4.71 -12.72 54.30
C GLY A 530 -5.44 -11.40 54.13
N LYS A 531 -4.73 -10.30 54.41
CA LYS A 531 -5.30 -8.95 54.41
C LYS A 531 -5.47 -8.43 52.97
N ARG A 532 -6.66 -7.89 52.68
CA ARG A 532 -6.95 -7.13 51.46
C ARG A 532 -6.63 -5.66 51.66
N ASN A 533 -6.02 -5.04 50.66
CA ASN A 533 -5.85 -3.59 50.59
C ASN A 533 -6.95 -3.00 49.72
N TYR A 534 -7.45 -1.82 50.05
CA TYR A 534 -8.59 -1.21 49.36
C TYR A 534 -8.25 0.17 48.81
N ILE A 535 -8.68 0.40 47.58
CA ILE A 535 -8.83 1.72 46.97
C ILE A 535 -10.32 2.03 46.98
N HIS A 536 -10.72 2.90 47.89
CA HIS A 536 -12.12 3.28 48.05
C HIS A 536 -12.54 4.29 47.00
N HIS A 537 -13.79 4.18 46.54
CA HIS A 537 -14.42 5.14 45.61
C HIS A 537 -13.63 5.39 44.31
N VAL A 538 -13.15 4.32 43.65
CA VAL A 538 -12.59 4.46 42.29
C VAL A 538 -13.70 4.96 41.36
N PRO A 539 -13.58 6.16 40.76
CA PRO A 539 -14.62 6.73 39.91
C PRO A 539 -14.87 5.85 38.69
N LEU A 540 -16.13 5.73 38.27
CA LEU A 540 -16.46 5.07 36.99
C LEU A 540 -16.18 6.03 35.83
N LYS A 541 -14.89 6.21 35.55
CA LYS A 541 -14.36 7.09 34.53
C LYS A 541 -13.27 6.36 33.78
N LEU A 542 -13.36 6.37 32.46
CA LEU A 542 -12.39 5.72 31.59
C LEU A 542 -11.95 6.72 30.53
N ALA A 543 -10.65 6.83 30.28
CA ALA A 543 -10.13 7.55 29.14
C ALA A 543 -9.88 6.58 27.98
N LEU A 544 -10.17 7.00 26.76
CA LEU A 544 -9.80 6.34 25.51
C LEU A 544 -8.92 7.28 24.70
N GLY A 545 -7.75 6.82 24.25
CA GLY A 545 -6.80 7.63 23.52
C GLY A 545 -6.20 6.95 22.30
N ILE A 546 -5.67 7.77 21.40
CA ILE A 546 -4.96 7.36 20.19
C ILE A 546 -3.47 7.48 20.43
N VAL A 547 -2.76 6.35 20.35
CA VAL A 547 -1.29 6.29 20.39
C VAL A 547 -0.78 5.91 19.02
N MET A 548 0.21 6.64 18.49
CA MET A 548 0.89 6.26 17.25
C MET A 548 2.07 5.36 17.59
N HIS A 549 2.11 4.15 17.01
CA HIS A 549 3.23 3.23 17.15
C HIS A 549 3.60 2.69 15.77
N LYS A 550 4.84 2.96 15.33
CA LYS A 550 5.33 2.61 13.98
C LYS A 550 4.34 3.02 12.87
N ASP A 551 3.89 4.27 12.93
CA ASP A 551 2.90 4.88 12.01
C ASP A 551 1.51 4.25 11.98
N VAL A 552 1.18 3.38 12.94
CA VAL A 552 -0.14 2.76 13.07
C VAL A 552 -0.82 3.28 14.34
N PRO A 553 -2.10 3.70 14.26
CA PRO A 553 -2.84 4.15 15.43
C PRO A 553 -3.34 2.97 16.28
N TYR A 554 -3.10 3.06 17.59
CA TYR A 554 -3.60 2.15 18.62
C TYR A 554 -4.60 2.86 19.52
N ILE A 555 -5.65 2.15 19.90
CA ILE A 555 -6.61 2.62 20.89
C ILE A 555 -6.21 2.06 22.25
N VAL A 556 -5.86 2.96 23.17
CA VAL A 556 -5.57 2.65 24.57
C VAL A 556 -6.74 3.08 25.43
N ALA A 557 -7.02 2.32 26.50
CA ALA A 557 -8.06 2.65 27.46
C ALA A 557 -7.52 2.49 28.88
N GLY A 558 -7.81 3.41 29.79
CA GLY A 558 -7.27 3.41 31.14
C GLY A 558 -7.64 4.66 31.95
N SER A 559 -6.86 4.96 32.98
CA SER A 559 -6.97 6.24 33.70
C SER A 559 -6.67 7.43 32.78
N GLU A 560 -7.19 8.60 33.12
CA GLU A 560 -6.95 9.80 32.31
C GLU A 560 -5.47 10.19 32.33
N GLU A 561 -4.82 10.05 33.48
CA GLU A 561 -3.41 10.36 33.69
C GLU A 561 -2.50 9.46 32.83
N ALA A 562 -2.76 8.15 32.81
CA ALA A 562 -1.98 7.23 31.97
C ALA A 562 -2.25 7.47 30.48
N VAL A 563 -3.52 7.51 30.07
CA VAL A 563 -3.90 7.62 28.66
C VAL A 563 -3.44 8.95 28.05
N SER A 564 -3.61 10.06 28.76
CA SER A 564 -3.22 11.40 28.27
C SER A 564 -1.72 11.51 28.01
N ARG A 565 -0.88 10.75 28.74
CA ARG A 565 0.57 10.75 28.59
C ARG A 565 1.04 10.14 27.27
N TYR A 566 0.44 9.01 26.88
CA TYR A 566 0.83 8.27 25.68
C TYR A 566 0.12 8.76 24.42
N SER A 567 -1.07 9.33 24.56
CA SER A 567 -1.96 9.57 23.42
C SER A 567 -1.74 10.93 22.79
N VAL A 568 -1.86 11.00 21.47
CA VAL A 568 -1.90 12.26 20.70
C VAL A 568 -3.21 13.00 20.97
N ALA A 569 -4.31 12.26 21.06
CA ALA A 569 -5.63 12.76 21.44
C ALA A 569 -6.34 11.71 22.30
N TYR A 570 -7.14 12.18 23.25
CA TYR A 570 -7.92 11.30 24.11
C TYR A 570 -9.28 11.89 24.47
N ALA A 571 -10.20 11.03 24.87
CA ALA A 571 -11.53 11.37 25.32
C ALA A 571 -11.87 10.61 26.60
N THR A 572 -12.53 11.29 27.52
CA THR A 572 -12.99 10.73 28.79
C THR A 572 -14.45 10.34 28.64
N VAL A 573 -14.79 9.14 29.08
CA VAL A 573 -16.16 8.61 29.11
C VAL A 573 -16.60 8.27 30.53
N LEU A 574 -17.91 8.37 30.76
CA LEU A 574 -18.60 8.08 32.02
C LEU A 574 -19.82 7.19 31.72
N PRO A 575 -20.39 6.48 32.70
CA PRO A 575 -21.70 5.85 32.54
C PRO A 575 -22.75 6.83 32.03
N GLY A 576 -23.63 6.35 31.16
CA GLY A 576 -24.66 7.14 30.48
C GLY A 576 -25.47 6.28 29.53
N ASP A 577 -26.25 6.92 28.65
CA ASP A 577 -27.30 6.23 27.90
C ASP A 577 -26.91 5.83 26.47
N MET A 578 -25.83 6.40 25.92
CA MET A 578 -25.41 6.15 24.53
C MET A 578 -24.96 4.71 24.36
N SER A 579 -25.38 4.06 23.27
CA SER A 579 -24.91 2.71 22.98
C SER A 579 -23.41 2.70 22.63
N PRO A 580 -22.69 1.58 22.88
CA PRO A 580 -21.28 1.46 22.51
C PRO A 580 -20.99 1.76 21.04
N GLY A 581 -21.84 1.30 20.11
CA GLY A 581 -21.67 1.57 18.67
C GLY A 581 -21.79 3.07 18.31
N GLU A 582 -22.80 3.77 18.82
CA GLU A 582 -22.95 5.22 18.64
C GLU A 582 -21.79 6.00 19.27
N ALA A 583 -21.33 5.56 20.45
CA ALA A 583 -20.20 6.15 21.14
C ALA A 583 -18.90 5.95 20.35
N ALA A 584 -18.68 4.76 19.78
CA ALA A 584 -17.49 4.45 18.98
C ALA A 584 -17.37 5.39 17.77
N GLU A 585 -18.46 5.63 17.04
CA GLU A 585 -18.48 6.55 15.90
C GLU A 585 -18.18 8.00 16.31
N LYS A 586 -18.83 8.48 17.38
CA LYS A 586 -18.59 9.84 17.91
C LYS A 586 -17.17 10.02 18.45
N LEU A 587 -16.64 9.01 19.15
CA LEU A 587 -15.27 9.00 19.64
C LEU A 587 -14.28 9.03 18.48
N ARG A 588 -14.47 8.20 17.45
CA ARG A 588 -13.61 8.17 16.25
C ARG A 588 -13.52 9.55 15.58
N SER A 589 -14.67 10.17 15.31
CA SER A 589 -14.74 11.50 14.70
C SER A 589 -14.08 12.56 15.59
N THR A 590 -14.36 12.54 16.90
CA THR A 590 -13.80 13.50 17.86
C THR A 590 -12.29 13.37 17.97
N LEU A 591 -11.78 12.14 18.11
CA LEU A 591 -10.36 11.85 18.23
C LEU A 591 -9.60 12.14 16.93
N SER A 592 -10.18 11.83 15.76
CA SER A 592 -9.59 12.19 14.46
C SER A 592 -9.43 13.70 14.33
N ARG A 593 -10.48 14.48 14.65
CA ARG A 593 -10.42 15.94 14.62
C ARG A 593 -9.38 16.52 15.58
N LEU A 594 -9.25 15.96 16.78
CA LEU A 594 -8.22 16.40 17.73
C LEU A 594 -6.81 16.01 17.28
N THR A 595 -6.68 14.84 16.66
CA THR A 595 -5.42 14.39 16.05
C THR A 595 -5.01 15.30 14.91
N ALA A 596 -5.95 15.79 14.09
CA ALA A 596 -5.66 16.77 13.03
C ALA A 596 -5.01 18.03 13.58
N LYS A 597 -5.52 18.53 14.72
CA LYS A 597 -4.97 19.72 15.39
C LYS A 597 -3.61 19.47 16.03
N ALA A 598 -3.37 18.27 16.56
CA ALA A 598 -2.16 17.96 17.32
C ALA A 598 -1.00 17.45 16.45
N ALA A 599 -1.31 16.70 15.39
CA ALA A 599 -0.33 15.95 14.59
C ALA A 599 -0.58 16.02 13.06
N GLY A 600 -1.56 16.80 12.60
CA GLY A 600 -1.83 17.02 11.17
C GLY A 600 -2.87 16.07 10.54
N GLU A 601 -3.30 16.43 9.33
CA GLU A 601 -4.37 15.75 8.59
C GLU A 601 -4.03 14.30 8.21
N GLU A 602 -2.75 14.00 7.97
CA GLU A 602 -2.32 12.65 7.65
C GLU A 602 -2.56 11.68 8.82
N GLU A 603 -2.25 12.12 10.04
CA GLU A 603 -2.43 11.34 11.26
C GLU A 603 -3.91 11.23 11.63
N ALA A 604 -4.68 12.30 11.39
CA ALA A 604 -6.13 12.28 11.55
C ALA A 604 -6.81 11.25 10.63
N LEU A 605 -6.31 11.12 9.39
CA LEU A 605 -6.84 10.16 8.41
C LEU A 605 -6.58 8.71 8.84
N LYS A 606 -5.43 8.43 9.47
CA LYS A 606 -5.15 7.13 10.10
C LYS A 606 -6.17 6.80 11.19
N VAL A 607 -6.53 7.79 12.03
CA VAL A 607 -7.56 7.62 13.07
C VAL A 607 -8.95 7.40 12.47
N GLU A 608 -9.32 8.14 11.43
CA GLU A 608 -10.59 7.96 10.72
C GLU A 608 -10.72 6.55 10.12
N ALA A 609 -9.61 5.98 9.64
CA ALA A 609 -9.54 4.64 9.07
C ALA A 609 -9.69 3.50 10.09
N ILE A 610 -9.66 3.80 11.40
CA ILE A 610 -9.90 2.80 12.46
C ILE A 610 -11.35 2.29 12.33
N PRO A 611 -11.56 0.96 12.27
CA PRO A 611 -12.90 0.38 12.32
C PRO A 611 -13.61 0.74 13.64
N PRO A 612 -14.86 1.26 13.61
CA PRO A 612 -15.62 1.60 14.82
C PRO A 612 -15.71 0.42 15.81
N GLU A 613 -15.75 -0.81 15.31
CA GLU A 613 -15.84 -2.03 16.11
C GLU A 613 -14.58 -2.26 16.98
N GLU A 614 -13.41 -1.74 16.58
CA GLU A 614 -12.20 -1.79 17.42
C GLU A 614 -12.29 -0.82 18.60
N ILE A 615 -12.95 0.33 18.43
CA ILE A 615 -13.23 1.27 19.52
C ILE A 615 -14.31 0.71 20.43
N GLU A 616 -15.38 0.15 19.85
CA GLU A 616 -16.49 -0.44 20.60
C GLU A 616 -16.03 -1.53 21.57
N LYS A 617 -15.10 -2.40 21.15
CA LYS A 617 -14.48 -3.43 22.01
C LYS A 617 -13.75 -2.89 23.24
N LYS A 618 -13.44 -1.59 23.29
CA LYS A 618 -12.79 -0.89 24.41
C LYS A 618 -13.79 -0.18 25.32
N LEU A 619 -15.08 -0.28 25.04
CA LEU A 619 -16.11 0.41 25.81
C LEU A 619 -16.72 -0.56 26.84
N PRO A 620 -16.89 -0.13 28.10
CA PRO A 620 -17.43 -0.98 29.18
C PRO A 620 -18.95 -1.21 29.10
N GLY A 621 -19.66 -0.44 28.28
CA GLY A 621 -21.11 -0.51 28.14
C GLY A 621 -21.68 0.83 27.68
N ARG A 622 -22.97 1.06 27.97
CA ARG A 622 -23.61 2.35 27.68
C ARG A 622 -22.89 3.47 28.42
N LEU A 623 -22.70 4.61 27.76
CA LEU A 623 -21.83 5.67 28.25
C LEU A 623 -22.26 7.06 27.77
N ARG A 624 -21.58 8.08 28.27
CA ARG A 624 -21.56 9.43 27.70
C ARG A 624 -20.11 9.91 27.58
N ILE A 625 -19.84 10.73 26.56
CA ILE A 625 -18.54 11.38 26.38
C ILE A 625 -18.53 12.62 27.27
N ALA A 626 -17.64 12.65 28.26
CA ALA A 626 -17.53 13.75 29.23
C ALA A 626 -16.65 14.90 28.74
N GLY A 627 -15.64 14.59 27.90
CA GLY A 627 -14.75 15.58 27.32
C GLY A 627 -13.70 14.93 26.43
N ALA A 628 -13.02 15.73 25.61
CA ALA A 628 -11.92 15.26 24.78
C ALA A 628 -10.85 16.35 24.64
N ARG A 629 -9.58 15.95 24.68
CA ARG A 629 -8.41 16.83 24.76
C ARG A 629 -7.25 16.28 23.92
N VAL A 630 -6.31 17.16 23.59
CA VAL A 630 -5.00 16.76 23.07
C VAL A 630 -4.19 16.19 24.23
N GLY A 631 -3.53 15.05 24.01
CA GLY A 631 -2.63 14.45 25.00
C GLY A 631 -1.18 14.87 24.77
N ALA A 632 -0.26 14.39 25.60
CA ALA A 632 1.16 14.70 25.49
C ALA A 632 1.82 14.05 24.25
N GLY A 633 1.24 12.94 23.74
CA GLY A 633 1.67 12.31 22.49
C GLY A 633 3.06 11.67 22.51
N ASP A 634 3.59 11.28 23.67
CA ASP A 634 4.94 10.70 23.75
C ASP A 634 4.94 9.20 23.35
N ALA A 635 5.04 8.97 22.04
CA ALA A 635 5.14 7.63 21.47
C ALA A 635 6.37 6.85 21.98
N ARG A 636 7.46 7.53 22.39
CA ARG A 636 8.68 6.85 22.89
C ARG A 636 8.42 6.20 24.25
N LEU A 637 7.64 6.84 25.12
CA LEU A 637 7.24 6.25 26.39
C LEU A 637 6.40 4.99 26.18
N PHE A 638 5.48 5.01 25.21
CA PHE A 638 4.69 3.83 24.87
C PHE A 638 5.55 2.70 24.30
N GLU A 639 6.48 3.02 23.39
CA GLU A 639 7.43 2.06 22.84
C GLU A 639 8.33 1.43 23.91
N ASN A 640 8.84 2.24 24.83
CA ASN A 640 9.66 1.75 25.93
C ASN A 640 8.86 0.84 26.86
N ALA A 641 7.61 1.18 27.18
CA ALA A 641 6.74 0.30 27.93
C ALA A 641 6.53 -1.04 27.19
N LEU A 642 6.28 -1.00 25.88
CA LEU A 642 6.06 -2.20 25.07
C LEU A 642 7.29 -3.09 24.89
N LYS A 643 8.52 -2.56 24.86
CA LYS A 643 9.75 -3.37 24.73
C LYS A 643 9.77 -4.50 25.75
N ASN A 644 9.29 -4.23 26.95
CA ASN A 644 9.22 -5.20 28.04
C ASN A 644 8.22 -6.34 27.78
N TYR A 645 7.25 -6.19 26.88
CA TYR A 645 6.16 -7.15 26.69
C TYR A 645 6.07 -7.73 25.26
N THR A 646 7.12 -7.55 24.44
CA THR A 646 7.13 -7.92 23.00
C THR A 646 7.79 -9.27 22.68
N THR A 647 8.61 -9.83 23.57
CA THR A 647 9.18 -11.18 23.44
C THR A 647 8.21 -12.22 24.02
N ALA A 648 8.09 -13.36 23.34
CA ALA A 648 7.24 -14.48 23.76
C ALA A 648 7.82 -15.28 24.95
N GLU A 649 8.88 -14.77 25.58
CA GLU A 649 9.42 -15.28 26.85
C GLU A 649 8.74 -14.53 28.02
N ALA A 650 7.42 -14.62 28.04
CA ALA A 650 6.57 -14.32 29.19
C ALA A 650 5.93 -15.62 29.66
#